data_AF-A0A2A2LIZ4-F1
#
_entry.id   AF-A0A2A2LIZ4-F1
#
_cell.length_a   1.000
_cell.length_b   1.000
_cell.length_c   1.000
_cell.angle_alpha   90.00
_cell.angle_beta   90.00
_cell.angle_gamma   90.00
#
_symmetry.space_group_name_H-M   'P 1'
#
loop_
_entity.id
_entity.type
_entity.pdbx_description
1 polymer ?
#
loop_
_entity_poly.entity_id
_entity_poly.type
_entity_poly.pdbx_seq_one_letter_code
_entity_poly.pdbx_strand_id
1 'polypeptide(L)'
;MGWITEPTTWNVIQLGLGFFCNFFAFNGQGFIEEAVVNSQSSHGKLNKHAGYYSLAIIYFTFTFGNFVAAPIVDILRPKFAMVAGILCYACFQVRILYGTFTASTFRMLITQEMLLLAVAFAYTGIEQSYWTGIYPTCISFTQQLGNHTNSYLALNSVASGLGQMIAGLIFGILGDYTRRIGREKIVLLGAIVHLACFVLSYMNFPSRASIEKTDSSGHLWTPNLPVTYAIGFLLGFGDACWNTQIYSLLCDAFSHKSSEAFALFKFWQSGLSSAAFFYSPYLELQWHLLILIIFSVFATASFVLFEKFLLKPYKRKVAPMQNKATQDWAKMLGSLQIGLEGQKAILKWTILSFACFAAFFSRLFAVIRYESVIHEFDPYFNYRTTRYLQEKGYYSFHNWFDDRAWYPLGRIVGGTIYPGLMATSTALHWLLHHLHFTVHIRDVCVFLAPLFSSLTVLATYLLTSELADTGAGLVAACFVAIVPGYTSRSVAGSYDNEGIAIFAMIFTYYFWIKAVKTGSIAYFYMVSSWGGYVFLINLMPIHILILIITGRFKHSHYVAWSTVYAIGTILSMQIPFVGFQPVQTSEHMGALGVFGLCQLIAFSRWLQSKLSSESFDLLFRSVITAIGAAMFLAIALASFFEKVAPWTGRFYSLLDPSYAKNHIPIIASVSEHQPTAWASYFFDLHMLVFTFPLGLYYVFSKLTDHSIFIIMYSVTSIYFSGVMVRLMLTLAPCMCILGGIGVSGILQTFVPNVDASSSSKEEAQAHGKSTTSGQAAGQAKKDKKQDSNYPFKSEFACAVVFIVIYMFISYAMHCTWVTSEAYSSPSIVLSARTRHGNIIFDDFREAYSWLRHNTKEDARVMSWWDYGYQLSAMANRTTLVDNATWNFTHISRVGQAMASNESHAYEILRELDVDYVLVIFGGLIGYFFFNLMIES
;
A
#
# COMPACT_ATOMS: atom_id res chain seq x y z
N MET A 1 4.47 -10.69 -52.62
CA MET A 1 5.80 -11.27 -52.28
C MET A 1 6.96 -10.27 -52.50
N GLY A 2 6.71 -8.94 -52.44
CA GLY A 2 7.75 -7.90 -52.64
C GLY A 2 8.25 -7.22 -51.34
N TRP A 3 7.65 -7.54 -50.19
CA TRP A 3 8.03 -6.95 -48.89
C TRP A 3 9.27 -7.63 -48.25
N ILE A 4 9.63 -8.83 -48.72
CA ILE A 4 10.79 -9.59 -48.22
C ILE A 4 12.11 -9.07 -48.83
N THR A 5 12.03 -8.41 -50.00
CA THR A 5 13.19 -7.84 -50.71
C THR A 5 13.54 -6.42 -50.28
N GLU A 6 12.77 -5.82 -49.37
CA GLU A 6 13.07 -4.50 -48.82
C GLU A 6 14.27 -4.61 -47.85
N PRO A 7 15.34 -3.80 -48.01
CA PRO A 7 16.57 -3.91 -47.21
C PRO A 7 16.33 -3.79 -45.70
N THR A 8 15.31 -3.00 -45.31
CA THR A 8 14.88 -2.81 -43.93
C THR A 8 14.28 -4.08 -43.34
N THR A 9 13.35 -4.71 -44.04
CA THR A 9 12.70 -5.97 -43.61
C THR A 9 13.71 -7.13 -43.56
N TRP A 10 14.64 -7.18 -44.51
CA TRP A 10 15.70 -8.18 -44.52
C TRP A 10 16.65 -8.07 -43.32
N ASN A 11 17.03 -6.85 -42.93
CA ASN A 11 17.83 -6.61 -41.73
C ASN A 11 17.10 -7.04 -40.45
N VAL A 12 15.78 -6.85 -40.38
CA VAL A 12 14.95 -7.29 -39.25
C VAL A 12 14.92 -8.81 -39.15
N ILE A 13 14.76 -9.50 -40.29
CA ILE A 13 14.78 -10.98 -40.35
C ILE A 13 16.16 -11.52 -39.93
N GLN A 14 17.25 -10.93 -40.42
CA GLN A 14 18.62 -11.31 -40.06
C GLN A 14 18.91 -11.07 -38.57
N LEU A 15 18.49 -9.92 -38.04
CA LEU A 15 18.61 -9.62 -36.62
C LEU A 15 17.81 -10.61 -35.77
N GLY A 16 16.57 -10.92 -36.19
CA GLY A 16 15.72 -11.92 -35.54
C GLY A 16 16.35 -13.31 -35.52
N LEU A 17 16.98 -13.73 -36.62
CA LEU A 17 17.70 -15.01 -36.70
C LEU A 17 18.96 -15.01 -35.81
N GLY A 18 19.70 -13.90 -35.75
CA GLY A 18 20.84 -13.72 -34.84
C GLY A 18 20.44 -13.79 -33.37
N PHE A 19 19.34 -13.12 -33.00
CA PHE A 19 18.76 -13.24 -31.65
C PHE A 19 18.34 -14.67 -31.34
N PHE A 20 17.67 -15.36 -32.27
CA PHE A 20 17.30 -16.76 -32.10
C PHE A 20 18.51 -17.65 -31.82
N CYS A 21 19.58 -17.55 -32.62
CA CYS A 21 20.78 -18.37 -32.43
C CYS A 21 21.47 -18.11 -31.08
N ASN A 22 21.60 -16.84 -30.67
CA ASN A 22 22.21 -16.48 -29.40
C ASN A 22 21.37 -16.94 -28.20
N PHE A 23 20.05 -16.76 -28.24
CA PHE A 23 19.15 -17.24 -27.18
C PHE A 23 19.06 -18.76 -27.14
N PHE A 24 19.12 -19.43 -28.29
CA PHE A 24 19.16 -20.89 -28.35
C PHE A 24 20.46 -21.44 -27.74
N ALA A 25 21.61 -20.81 -28.02
CA ALA A 25 22.88 -21.17 -27.38
C ALA A 25 22.86 -20.93 -25.86
N PHE A 26 22.32 -19.79 -25.41
CA PHE A 26 22.14 -19.47 -23.99
C PHE A 26 21.21 -20.47 -23.28
N ASN A 27 20.08 -20.81 -23.89
CA ASN A 27 19.15 -21.81 -23.36
C ASN A 27 19.71 -23.24 -23.40
N GLY A 28 20.56 -23.57 -24.38
CA GLY A 28 21.33 -24.81 -24.43
C GLY A 28 22.13 -25.04 -23.15
N GLN A 29 22.66 -23.97 -22.55
CA GLN A 29 23.38 -24.01 -21.28
C GLN A 29 22.46 -24.27 -20.08
N GLY A 30 21.23 -23.76 -20.11
CA GLY A 30 20.20 -24.04 -19.10
C GLY A 30 19.75 -25.51 -19.07
N PHE A 31 19.75 -26.20 -20.21
CA PHE A 31 19.49 -27.65 -20.26
C PHE A 31 20.60 -28.49 -19.61
N ILE A 32 21.85 -28.01 -19.63
CA ILE A 32 22.97 -28.66 -18.94
C ILE A 32 22.80 -28.54 -17.41
N GLU A 33 22.22 -27.45 -16.92
CA GLU A 33 21.92 -27.26 -15.49
C GLU A 33 20.99 -28.35 -14.95
N GLU A 34 19.97 -28.75 -15.71
CA GLU A 34 19.08 -29.85 -15.34
C GLU A 34 19.82 -31.19 -15.26
N ALA A 35 20.66 -31.50 -16.25
CA ALA A 35 21.48 -32.71 -16.25
C ALA A 35 22.44 -32.77 -15.04
N VAL A 36 23.00 -31.62 -14.66
CA VAL A 36 23.86 -31.46 -13.47
C VAL A 36 23.06 -31.61 -12.18
N VAL A 37 21.90 -30.96 -12.05
CA VAL A 37 21.01 -31.04 -10.88
C VAL A 37 20.45 -32.46 -10.69
N ASN A 38 20.09 -33.13 -11.79
CA ASN A 38 19.62 -34.52 -11.77
C ASN A 38 20.76 -35.49 -11.36
N SER A 39 22.00 -35.21 -11.75
CA SER A 39 23.17 -35.99 -11.28
C SER A 39 23.38 -35.87 -9.76
N GLN A 40 23.07 -34.72 -9.16
CA GLN A 40 23.18 -34.46 -7.72
C GLN A 40 21.96 -34.93 -6.92
N SER A 41 20.78 -35.03 -7.56
CA SER A 41 19.54 -35.58 -6.98
C SER A 41 19.71 -37.03 -6.49
N SER A 42 20.61 -37.80 -7.13
CA SER A 42 20.97 -39.17 -6.72
C SER A 42 21.47 -39.29 -5.27
N HIS A 43 21.93 -38.20 -4.65
CA HIS A 43 22.39 -38.14 -3.25
C HIS A 43 21.28 -37.73 -2.26
N GLY A 44 20.01 -37.73 -2.69
CA GLY A 44 18.83 -37.64 -1.82
C GLY A 44 18.49 -36.26 -1.25
N LYS A 45 19.19 -35.18 -1.67
CA LYS A 45 19.02 -33.82 -1.10
C LYS A 45 18.20 -32.85 -1.95
N LEU A 46 17.84 -33.20 -3.19
CA LEU A 46 17.08 -32.32 -4.09
C LEU A 46 15.97 -33.09 -4.80
N ASN A 47 14.83 -32.42 -5.03
CA ASN A 47 13.74 -32.99 -5.83
C ASN A 47 14.22 -33.18 -7.28
N LYS A 48 13.97 -34.35 -7.86
CA LYS A 48 14.37 -34.74 -9.22
C LYS A 48 13.94 -33.74 -10.30
N HIS A 49 12.85 -33.00 -10.06
CA HIS A 49 12.30 -32.02 -11.02
C HIS A 49 12.54 -30.56 -10.63
N ALA A 50 13.41 -30.28 -9.64
CA ALA A 50 13.67 -28.91 -9.18
C ALA A 50 14.16 -27.98 -10.31
N GLY A 51 14.91 -28.50 -11.28
CA GLY A 51 15.31 -27.75 -12.48
C GLY A 51 14.10 -27.28 -13.31
N TYR A 52 13.11 -28.15 -13.55
CA TYR A 52 11.89 -27.79 -14.29
C TYR A 52 11.06 -26.74 -13.55
N TYR A 53 10.93 -26.85 -12.23
CA TYR A 53 10.20 -25.85 -11.46
C TYR A 53 10.89 -24.50 -11.45
N SER A 54 12.22 -24.48 -11.31
CA SER A 54 13.01 -23.24 -11.42
C SER A 54 12.80 -22.58 -12.78
N LEU A 55 12.90 -23.36 -13.85
CA LEU A 55 12.74 -22.88 -15.22
C LEU A 55 11.31 -22.35 -15.47
N ALA A 56 10.29 -23.06 -14.98
CA ALA A 56 8.90 -22.64 -15.08
C ALA A 56 8.63 -21.31 -14.35
N ILE A 57 9.17 -21.14 -13.14
CA ILE A 57 9.04 -19.89 -12.38
C ILE A 57 9.74 -18.74 -13.09
N ILE A 58 10.95 -18.95 -13.62
CA ILE A 58 11.69 -17.92 -14.36
C ILE A 58 10.90 -17.48 -15.59
N TYR A 59 10.40 -18.42 -16.41
CA TYR A 59 9.64 -18.08 -17.61
C TYR A 59 8.28 -17.44 -17.30
N PHE A 60 7.59 -17.90 -16.27
CA PHE A 60 6.34 -17.26 -15.81
C PHE A 60 6.59 -15.81 -15.36
N THR A 61 7.62 -15.60 -14.55
CA THR A 61 8.00 -14.27 -14.05
C THR A 61 8.46 -13.35 -15.18
N PHE A 62 9.22 -13.88 -16.14
CA PHE A 62 9.67 -13.13 -17.32
C PHE A 62 8.49 -12.73 -18.21
N THR A 63 7.49 -13.59 -18.37
CA THR A 63 6.28 -13.31 -19.15
C THR A 63 5.49 -12.15 -18.53
N PHE A 64 5.22 -12.23 -17.22
CA PHE A 64 4.52 -11.16 -16.51
C PHE A 64 5.34 -9.87 -16.46
N GLY A 65 6.65 -9.99 -16.23
CA GLY A 65 7.58 -8.87 -16.20
C GLY A 65 7.60 -8.07 -17.50
N ASN A 66 7.54 -8.72 -18.66
CA ASN A 66 7.47 -8.02 -19.95
C ASN A 66 6.17 -7.24 -20.15
N PHE A 67 5.04 -7.74 -19.63
CA PHE A 67 3.75 -7.04 -19.71
C PHE A 67 3.72 -5.76 -18.87
N VAL A 68 4.44 -5.78 -17.75
CA VAL A 68 4.52 -4.68 -16.78
C VAL A 68 5.65 -3.69 -17.12
N ALA A 69 6.72 -4.16 -17.76
CA ALA A 69 7.90 -3.34 -18.06
C ALA A 69 7.60 -2.18 -19.04
N ALA A 70 6.82 -2.42 -20.09
CA ALA A 70 6.54 -1.38 -21.10
C ALA A 70 5.80 -0.15 -20.51
N PRO A 71 4.69 -0.30 -19.77
CA PRO A 71 4.04 0.83 -19.10
C PRO A 71 4.94 1.55 -18.09
N ILE A 72 5.78 0.81 -17.36
CA ILE A 72 6.69 1.38 -16.35
C ILE A 72 7.77 2.23 -17.02
N VAL A 73 8.33 1.79 -18.14
CA VAL A 73 9.36 2.53 -18.89
C VAL A 73 8.79 3.83 -19.46
N ASP A 74 7.54 3.81 -19.94
CA ASP A 74 6.85 5.00 -20.44
C ASP A 74 6.62 6.04 -19.33
N ILE A 75 6.25 5.60 -18.13
CA ILE A 75 6.02 6.48 -16.98
C ILE A 75 7.33 7.04 -16.40
N LEU A 76 8.33 6.19 -16.18
CA LEU A 76 9.58 6.56 -15.48
C LEU A 76 10.63 7.19 -16.40
N ARG A 77 10.44 7.14 -17.72
CA ARG A 77 11.46 7.41 -18.75
C ARG A 77 12.60 6.37 -18.72
N PRO A 78 13.25 6.05 -19.86
CA PRO A 78 14.21 4.94 -19.97
C PRO A 78 15.38 4.99 -18.99
N LYS A 79 15.92 6.20 -18.71
CA LYS A 79 17.06 6.37 -17.78
C LYS A 79 16.74 5.93 -16.36
N PHE A 80 15.59 6.34 -15.81
CA PHE A 80 15.21 5.96 -14.45
C PHE A 80 14.65 4.54 -14.37
N ALA A 81 14.04 4.03 -15.44
CA ALA A 81 13.68 2.62 -15.53
C ALA A 81 14.92 1.71 -15.47
N MET A 82 16.03 2.10 -16.12
CA MET A 82 17.31 1.39 -15.99
C MET A 82 17.87 1.46 -14.57
N VAL A 83 17.80 2.62 -13.90
CA VAL A 83 18.23 2.76 -12.50
C VAL A 83 17.38 1.88 -11.56
N ALA A 84 16.07 1.85 -11.75
CA ALA A 84 15.17 0.99 -11.00
C ALA A 84 15.48 -0.50 -11.25
N GLY A 85 15.75 -0.89 -12.50
CA GLY A 85 16.19 -2.23 -12.85
C GLY A 85 17.50 -2.62 -12.15
N ILE A 86 18.48 -1.71 -12.14
CA ILE A 86 19.76 -1.90 -11.43
C ILE A 86 19.54 -2.05 -9.93
N LEU A 87 18.68 -1.24 -9.31
CA LEU A 87 18.35 -1.34 -7.88
C LEU A 87 17.65 -2.65 -7.55
N CYS A 88 16.68 -3.08 -8.34
CA CYS A 88 16.00 -4.37 -8.16
C CYS A 88 16.98 -5.55 -8.29
N TYR A 89 17.86 -5.50 -9.29
CA TYR A 89 18.90 -6.51 -9.47
C TYR A 89 19.92 -6.48 -8.32
N ALA A 90 20.34 -5.30 -7.88
CA ALA A 90 21.22 -5.13 -6.72
C ALA A 90 20.58 -5.68 -5.44
N CYS A 91 19.30 -5.41 -5.19
CA CYS A 91 18.54 -5.95 -4.06
C CYS A 91 18.46 -7.49 -4.11
N PHE A 92 18.22 -8.06 -5.30
CA PHE A 92 18.26 -9.52 -5.50
C PHE A 92 19.64 -10.09 -5.13
N GLN A 93 20.72 -9.47 -5.60
CA GLN A 93 22.09 -9.89 -5.29
C GLN A 93 22.44 -9.70 -3.80
N VAL A 94 22.04 -8.59 -3.18
CA VAL A 94 22.25 -8.31 -1.75
C VAL A 94 21.53 -9.33 -0.87
N ARG A 95 20.33 -9.80 -1.27
CA ARG A 95 19.62 -10.86 -0.55
C ARG A 95 20.38 -12.19 -0.57
N ILE A 96 21.02 -12.52 -1.68
CA ILE A 96 21.90 -13.70 -1.78
C ILE A 96 23.10 -13.56 -0.81
N LEU A 97 23.59 -12.34 -0.59
CA LEU A 97 24.72 -12.04 0.30
C LEU A 97 24.39 -12.01 1.81
N TYR A 98 23.16 -11.68 2.22
CA TYR A 98 22.85 -11.33 3.63
C TYR A 98 22.69 -12.52 4.61
N GLY A 99 22.68 -13.77 4.15
CA GLY A 99 22.26 -14.92 4.98
C GLY A 99 23.32 -15.49 5.94
N THR A 100 24.58 -15.56 5.52
CA THR A 100 25.78 -16.07 6.27
C THR A 100 27.03 -15.97 5.37
N PHE A 101 26.92 -15.28 4.23
CA PHE A 101 27.77 -15.46 3.05
C PHE A 101 28.95 -14.50 2.97
N THR A 102 28.91 -13.35 3.65
CA THR A 102 29.92 -12.29 3.44
C THR A 102 31.29 -12.69 3.98
N ALA A 103 31.40 -13.12 5.24
CA ALA A 103 32.68 -13.48 5.85
C ALA A 103 33.35 -14.70 5.16
N SER A 104 32.55 -15.68 4.74
CA SER A 104 33.05 -16.89 4.09
C SER A 104 33.51 -16.64 2.65
N THR A 105 32.77 -15.82 1.90
CA THR A 105 33.13 -15.41 0.53
C THR A 105 34.37 -14.53 0.51
N PHE A 106 34.48 -13.55 1.42
CA PHE A 106 35.71 -12.73 1.56
C PHE A 106 36.92 -13.56 1.98
N ARG A 107 36.73 -14.56 2.86
CA ARG A 107 37.80 -15.48 3.23
C ARG A 107 38.24 -16.37 2.06
N MET A 108 37.29 -16.78 1.21
CA MET A 108 37.54 -17.57 0.00
C MET A 108 38.23 -16.77 -1.10
N LEU A 109 37.91 -15.47 -1.23
CA LEU A 109 38.57 -14.56 -2.17
C LEU A 109 40.08 -14.50 -1.96
N ILE A 110 40.54 -14.58 -0.71
CA ILE A 110 41.96 -14.43 -0.32
C ILE A 110 42.73 -15.77 -0.37
N THR A 111 42.07 -16.90 -0.68
CA THR A 111 42.79 -18.18 -0.77
C THR A 111 43.67 -18.24 -2.01
N GLN A 112 44.83 -18.87 -1.88
CA GLN A 112 45.80 -19.00 -2.98
C GLN A 112 45.19 -19.70 -4.20
N GLU A 113 44.32 -20.67 -3.97
CA GLU A 113 43.59 -21.41 -5.00
C GLU A 113 42.63 -20.52 -5.79
N MET A 114 41.90 -19.64 -5.10
CA MET A 114 40.92 -18.76 -5.73
C MET A 114 41.59 -17.55 -6.38
N LEU A 115 42.67 -17.02 -5.80
CA LEU A 115 43.46 -15.95 -6.40
C LEU A 115 44.12 -16.39 -7.71
N LEU A 116 44.57 -17.65 -7.80
CA LEU A 116 45.08 -18.20 -9.04
C LEU A 116 43.95 -18.23 -10.09
N LEU A 117 42.81 -18.83 -9.76
CA LEU A 117 41.65 -18.91 -10.66
C LEU A 117 41.04 -17.55 -11.03
N ALA A 118 41.17 -16.53 -10.16
CA ALA A 118 40.70 -15.18 -10.43
C ALA A 118 41.33 -14.60 -11.71
N VAL A 119 42.56 -14.98 -12.05
CA VAL A 119 43.22 -14.58 -13.31
C VAL A 119 42.48 -15.16 -14.53
N ALA A 120 42.03 -16.41 -14.44
CA ALA A 120 41.24 -17.04 -15.49
C ALA A 120 39.84 -16.42 -15.61
N PHE A 121 39.21 -16.10 -14.48
CA PHE A 121 37.90 -15.44 -14.45
C PHE A 121 37.97 -14.01 -15.01
N ALA A 122 39.02 -13.26 -14.64
CA ALA A 122 39.30 -11.93 -15.16
C ALA A 122 39.43 -11.94 -16.68
N TYR A 123 40.17 -12.89 -17.25
CA TYR A 123 40.30 -13.03 -18.70
C TYR A 123 38.95 -13.24 -19.39
N THR A 124 38.08 -14.11 -18.87
CA THR A 124 36.73 -14.30 -19.44
C THR A 124 35.86 -13.04 -19.37
N GLY A 125 36.12 -12.12 -18.45
CA GLY A 125 35.44 -10.83 -18.39
C GLY A 125 35.93 -9.84 -19.46
N ILE A 126 37.25 -9.77 -19.64
CA ILE A 126 37.86 -8.91 -20.67
C ILE A 126 37.49 -9.43 -22.07
N GLU A 127 37.56 -10.74 -22.28
CA GLU A 127 37.13 -11.38 -23.53
C GLU A 127 35.66 -11.10 -23.83
N GLN A 128 34.77 -11.23 -22.84
CA GLN A 128 33.35 -10.93 -23.00
C GLN A 128 33.10 -9.48 -23.46
N SER A 129 33.86 -8.50 -22.95
CA SER A 129 33.74 -7.11 -23.40
C SER A 129 34.20 -6.91 -24.86
N TYR A 130 35.24 -7.66 -25.28
CA TYR A 130 35.74 -7.63 -26.64
C TYR A 130 34.69 -8.19 -27.61
N TRP A 131 34.17 -9.37 -27.29
CA TRP A 131 33.12 -10.04 -28.05
C TRP A 131 31.84 -9.21 -28.19
N THR A 132 31.35 -8.62 -27.09
CA THR A 132 30.03 -7.97 -27.06
C THR A 132 30.03 -6.51 -27.51
N GLY A 133 31.17 -5.81 -27.48
CA GLY A 133 31.23 -4.38 -27.81
C GLY A 133 32.34 -3.98 -28.78
N ILE A 134 33.59 -4.32 -28.45
CA ILE A 134 34.76 -3.81 -29.19
C ILE A 134 34.84 -4.43 -30.60
N TYR A 135 34.57 -5.73 -30.74
CA TYR A 135 34.59 -6.40 -32.04
C TYR A 135 33.41 -5.97 -32.95
N PRO A 136 32.15 -5.93 -32.45
CA PRO A 136 31.02 -5.32 -33.17
C PRO A 136 31.26 -3.90 -33.68
N THR A 137 31.87 -3.04 -32.87
CA THR A 137 32.18 -1.66 -33.25
C THR A 137 33.19 -1.61 -34.38
N CYS A 138 34.20 -2.50 -34.38
CA CYS A 138 35.16 -2.62 -35.49
C CYS A 138 34.47 -2.94 -36.83
N ILE A 139 33.45 -3.81 -36.82
CA ILE A 139 32.65 -4.13 -38.01
C ILE A 139 31.80 -2.93 -38.45
N SER A 140 31.17 -2.24 -37.49
CA SER A 140 30.28 -1.11 -37.77
C SER A 140 31.02 0.12 -38.30
N PHE A 141 32.23 0.37 -37.81
CA PHE A 141 32.99 1.59 -38.08
C PHE A 141 33.96 1.47 -39.27
N THR A 142 34.22 0.25 -39.75
CA THR A 142 35.06 0.03 -40.94
C THR A 142 34.22 0.17 -42.22
N GLN A 143 34.29 1.34 -42.86
CA GLN A 143 33.44 1.68 -44.02
C GLN A 143 33.85 0.90 -45.29
N GLN A 144 35.11 0.46 -45.38
CA GLN A 144 35.60 -0.37 -46.50
C GLN A 144 34.92 -1.75 -46.61
N LEU A 145 34.22 -2.22 -45.56
CA LEU A 145 33.47 -3.50 -45.61
C LEU A 145 32.19 -3.41 -46.46
N GLY A 146 31.70 -2.20 -46.77
CA GLY A 146 30.55 -1.95 -47.65
C GLY A 146 29.43 -1.11 -47.01
N ASN A 147 28.44 -0.70 -47.82
CA ASN A 147 27.38 0.24 -47.41
C ASN A 147 26.35 -0.33 -46.42
N HIS A 148 26.36 -1.65 -46.15
CA HIS A 148 25.37 -2.34 -45.30
C HIS A 148 25.98 -2.89 -44.00
N THR A 149 26.79 -2.09 -43.29
CA THR A 149 27.49 -2.51 -42.06
C THR A 149 26.58 -3.06 -40.96
N ASN A 150 25.34 -2.57 -40.84
CA ASN A 150 24.36 -3.08 -39.88
C ASN A 150 23.90 -4.53 -40.19
N SER A 151 23.80 -4.90 -41.47
CA SER A 151 23.48 -6.27 -41.90
C SER A 151 24.65 -7.21 -41.58
N TYR A 152 25.88 -6.76 -41.80
CA TYR A 152 27.09 -7.54 -41.50
C TYR A 152 27.25 -7.79 -40.00
N LEU A 153 26.87 -6.82 -39.16
CA LEU A 153 26.85 -7.01 -37.71
C LEU A 153 25.85 -8.10 -37.29
N ALA A 154 24.64 -8.10 -37.88
CA ALA A 154 23.63 -9.12 -37.61
C ALA A 154 24.10 -10.52 -38.05
N LEU A 155 24.67 -10.64 -39.25
CA LEU A 155 25.22 -11.90 -39.76
C LEU A 155 26.43 -12.39 -38.94
N ASN A 156 27.29 -11.48 -38.49
CA ASN A 156 28.39 -11.83 -37.60
C ASN A 156 27.89 -12.36 -36.24
N SER A 157 26.79 -11.81 -35.73
CA SER A 157 26.13 -12.32 -34.52
C SER A 157 25.55 -13.72 -34.72
N VAL A 158 25.05 -14.04 -35.92
CA VAL A 158 24.64 -15.41 -36.29
C VAL A 158 25.85 -16.37 -36.31
N ALA A 159 26.93 -15.98 -36.99
CA ALA A 159 28.15 -16.80 -37.07
C ALA A 159 28.72 -17.11 -35.67
N SER A 160 28.69 -16.09 -34.82
CA SER A 160 29.05 -16.12 -33.42
C SER A 160 28.23 -17.14 -32.60
N GLY A 161 26.90 -17.08 -32.68
CA GLY A 161 26.01 -18.03 -32.03
C GLY A 161 26.15 -19.47 -32.55
N LEU A 162 26.39 -19.64 -33.86
CA LEU A 162 26.68 -20.96 -34.44
C LEU A 162 27.97 -21.57 -33.88
N GLY A 163 29.02 -20.76 -33.67
CA GLY A 163 30.27 -21.19 -33.04
C GLY A 163 30.05 -21.75 -31.64
N GLN A 164 29.31 -21.01 -30.80
CA GLN A 164 28.95 -21.46 -29.45
C GLN A 164 28.10 -22.73 -29.46
N MET A 165 27.09 -22.79 -30.34
CA MET A 165 26.20 -23.94 -30.45
C MET A 165 26.97 -25.21 -30.87
N ILE A 166 27.86 -25.12 -31.85
CA ILE A 166 28.68 -26.25 -32.31
C ILE A 166 29.64 -26.71 -31.22
N ALA A 167 30.31 -25.79 -30.52
CA ALA A 167 31.16 -26.13 -29.38
C ALA A 167 30.37 -26.84 -28.27
N GLY A 168 29.19 -26.31 -27.92
CA GLY A 168 28.29 -26.91 -26.92
C GLY A 168 27.81 -28.31 -27.33
N LEU A 169 27.44 -28.52 -28.60
CA LEU A 169 27.03 -29.82 -29.14
C LEU A 169 28.21 -30.82 -29.14
N ILE A 170 29.40 -30.40 -29.55
CA ILE A 170 30.60 -31.25 -29.54
C ILE A 170 30.91 -31.72 -28.12
N PHE A 171 30.98 -30.79 -27.16
CA PHE A 171 31.31 -31.16 -25.77
C PHE A 171 30.16 -31.86 -25.03
N GLY A 172 28.91 -31.62 -25.44
CA GLY A 172 27.73 -32.30 -24.90
C GLY A 172 27.58 -33.74 -25.41
N ILE A 173 27.56 -33.95 -26.73
CA ILE A 173 27.36 -35.27 -27.37
C ILE A 173 28.58 -36.18 -27.18
N LEU A 174 29.80 -35.64 -27.31
CA LEU A 174 31.03 -36.40 -27.07
C LEU A 174 31.50 -36.30 -25.61
N GLY A 175 30.60 -36.05 -24.65
CA GLY A 175 30.95 -35.80 -23.24
C GLY A 175 31.82 -36.88 -22.60
N ASP A 176 31.57 -38.17 -22.89
CA ASP A 176 32.35 -39.29 -22.35
C ASP A 176 33.78 -39.37 -22.92
N TYR A 177 33.96 -38.99 -24.19
CA TYR A 177 35.27 -38.89 -24.83
C TYR A 177 36.03 -37.64 -24.35
N THR A 178 35.31 -36.53 -24.22
CA THR A 178 35.79 -35.23 -23.73
C THR A 178 36.31 -35.33 -22.29
N ARG A 179 35.66 -36.13 -21.43
CA ARG A 179 36.17 -36.44 -20.07
C ARG A 179 37.52 -37.17 -20.07
N ARG A 180 37.81 -38.01 -21.07
CA ARG A 180 39.11 -38.71 -21.19
C ARG A 180 40.23 -37.79 -21.69
N ILE A 181 39.90 -36.75 -22.46
CA ILE A 181 40.87 -35.79 -23.00
C ILE A 181 41.46 -34.91 -21.89
N GLY A 182 40.66 -34.56 -20.87
CA GLY A 182 41.05 -33.67 -19.77
C GLY A 182 40.65 -32.22 -20.01
N ARG A 183 40.19 -31.52 -18.96
CA ARG A 183 39.69 -30.12 -19.04
C ARG A 183 40.77 -29.16 -19.54
N GLU A 184 42.01 -29.40 -19.13
CA GLU A 184 43.16 -28.55 -19.43
C GLU A 184 43.46 -28.47 -20.93
N LYS A 185 43.21 -29.54 -21.70
CA LYS A 185 43.46 -29.55 -23.14
C LYS A 185 42.39 -28.81 -23.92
N ILE A 186 41.16 -28.79 -23.41
CA ILE A 186 40.02 -28.07 -24.01
C ILE A 186 40.19 -26.57 -23.81
N VAL A 187 40.62 -26.16 -22.61
CA VAL A 187 40.96 -24.74 -22.35
C VAL A 187 42.16 -24.30 -23.19
N LEU A 188 43.18 -25.17 -23.37
CA LEU A 188 44.31 -24.88 -24.26
C LEU A 188 43.86 -24.72 -25.72
N LEU A 189 42.96 -25.57 -26.20
CA LEU A 189 42.36 -25.43 -27.53
C LEU A 189 41.62 -24.09 -27.67
N GLY A 190 40.79 -23.73 -26.69
CA GLY A 190 40.08 -22.45 -26.65
C GLY A 190 41.04 -21.25 -26.68
N ALA A 191 42.15 -21.31 -25.93
CA ALA A 191 43.19 -20.28 -25.94
C ALA A 191 43.88 -20.13 -27.30
N ILE A 192 44.23 -21.25 -27.96
CA ILE A 192 44.83 -21.23 -29.31
C ILE A 192 43.84 -20.63 -30.33
N VAL A 193 42.56 -20.99 -30.23
CA VAL A 193 41.51 -20.42 -31.09
C VAL A 193 41.38 -18.90 -30.87
N HIS A 194 41.36 -18.44 -29.62
CA HIS A 194 41.32 -17.00 -29.31
C HIS A 194 42.57 -16.25 -29.78
N LEU A 195 43.77 -16.81 -29.61
CA LEU A 195 45.00 -16.21 -30.13
C LEU A 195 44.96 -16.06 -31.65
N ALA A 196 44.49 -17.08 -32.37
CA ALA A 196 44.27 -17.00 -33.81
C ALA A 196 43.25 -15.91 -34.18
N CYS A 197 42.15 -15.79 -33.43
CA CYS A 197 41.15 -14.73 -33.63
C CYS A 197 41.73 -13.33 -33.43
N PHE A 198 42.55 -13.12 -32.39
CA PHE A 198 43.14 -11.82 -32.10
C PHE A 198 44.15 -11.41 -33.18
N VAL A 199 44.95 -12.35 -33.69
CA VAL A 199 45.85 -12.10 -34.82
C VAL A 199 45.06 -11.78 -36.10
N LEU A 200 44.03 -12.57 -36.41
CA LEU A 200 43.17 -12.29 -37.57
C LEU A 200 42.43 -10.95 -37.45
N SER A 201 42.01 -10.58 -36.25
CA SER A 201 41.37 -9.28 -35.98
C SER A 201 42.34 -8.11 -36.20
N TYR A 202 43.59 -8.26 -35.74
CA TYR A 202 44.66 -7.27 -35.96
C TYR A 202 44.99 -7.10 -37.46
N MET A 203 44.98 -8.21 -38.21
CA MET A 203 45.28 -8.19 -39.65
C MET A 203 44.13 -7.60 -40.49
N ASN A 204 42.88 -7.82 -40.08
CA ASN A 204 41.69 -7.48 -40.87
C ASN A 204 41.15 -6.07 -40.60
N PHE A 205 41.33 -5.52 -39.39
CA PHE A 205 40.77 -4.21 -38.99
C PHE A 205 41.85 -3.14 -38.78
N PRO A 206 41.54 -1.85 -39.05
CA PRO A 206 42.46 -0.75 -38.75
C PRO A 206 42.46 -0.38 -37.26
N SER A 207 43.56 0.21 -36.76
CA SER A 207 43.76 0.52 -35.32
C SER A 207 42.65 1.36 -34.70
N ARG A 208 42.03 2.26 -35.47
CA ARG A 208 41.01 3.20 -34.97
C ARG A 208 39.56 2.72 -35.13
N ALA A 209 39.34 1.54 -35.72
CA ALA A 209 37.99 1.01 -35.95
C ALA A 209 37.18 0.79 -34.66
N SER A 210 37.80 0.73 -33.48
CA SER A 210 37.11 0.62 -32.20
C SER A 210 36.59 1.95 -31.65
N ILE A 211 37.06 3.09 -32.17
CA ILE A 211 36.81 4.43 -31.61
C ILE A 211 35.98 5.27 -32.58
N GLU A 212 36.39 5.34 -33.85
CA GLU A 212 35.79 6.21 -34.87
C GLU A 212 35.58 5.49 -36.20
N LYS A 213 34.64 6.01 -37.00
CA LYS A 213 34.41 5.52 -38.36
C LYS A 213 35.62 5.85 -39.22
N THR A 214 36.15 4.86 -39.93
CA THR A 214 37.37 5.01 -40.72
C THR A 214 37.29 4.31 -42.06
N ASP A 215 37.85 4.97 -43.07
CA ASP A 215 38.07 4.47 -44.43
C ASP A 215 39.49 3.89 -44.63
N SER A 216 40.28 3.76 -43.56
CA SER A 216 41.64 3.20 -43.62
C SER A 216 41.63 1.68 -43.84
N SER A 217 42.56 1.16 -44.64
CA SER A 217 42.76 -0.29 -44.77
C SER A 217 43.37 -0.90 -43.50
N GLY A 218 43.16 -2.21 -43.30
CA GLY A 218 43.89 -2.97 -42.28
C GLY A 218 45.40 -2.94 -42.50
N HIS A 219 46.18 -3.31 -41.49
CA HIS A 219 47.65 -3.18 -41.53
C HIS A 219 48.32 -3.99 -42.64
N LEU A 220 47.76 -5.16 -43.01
CA LEU A 220 48.26 -6.00 -44.09
C LEU A 220 47.23 -6.31 -45.18
N TRP A 221 45.94 -6.44 -44.84
CA TRP A 221 44.88 -6.81 -45.77
C TRP A 221 43.83 -5.70 -45.92
N THR A 222 43.23 -5.62 -47.11
CA THR A 222 41.94 -4.93 -47.27
C THR A 222 40.89 -5.68 -46.45
N PRO A 223 40.09 -5.00 -45.60
CA PRO A 223 39.10 -5.66 -44.75
C PRO A 223 38.19 -6.59 -45.55
N ASN A 224 38.17 -7.88 -45.17
CA ASN A 224 37.47 -8.93 -45.89
C ASN A 224 36.27 -9.45 -45.11
N LEU A 225 35.11 -9.55 -45.78
CA LEU A 225 33.87 -10.01 -45.16
C LEU A 225 33.90 -11.49 -44.71
N PRO A 226 34.46 -12.45 -45.48
CA PRO A 226 34.54 -13.85 -45.03
C PRO A 226 35.41 -14.05 -43.79
N VAL A 227 36.52 -13.30 -43.69
CA VAL A 227 37.43 -13.33 -42.53
C VAL A 227 36.71 -12.80 -41.29
N THR A 228 35.89 -11.76 -41.44
CA THR A 228 35.07 -11.20 -40.37
C THR A 228 34.09 -12.24 -39.79
N TYR A 229 33.37 -12.98 -40.64
CA TYR A 229 32.47 -14.03 -40.16
C TYR A 229 33.21 -15.22 -39.55
N ALA A 230 34.38 -15.58 -40.08
CA ALA A 230 35.23 -16.63 -39.51
C ALA A 230 35.73 -16.25 -38.10
N ILE A 231 36.12 -14.98 -37.88
CA ILE A 231 36.50 -14.49 -36.55
C ILE A 231 35.31 -14.57 -35.59
N GLY A 232 34.12 -14.14 -36.00
CA GLY A 232 32.91 -14.25 -35.17
C GLY A 232 32.61 -15.70 -34.76
N PHE A 233 32.66 -16.64 -35.71
CA PHE A 233 32.49 -18.06 -35.42
C PHE A 233 33.52 -18.61 -34.42
N LEU A 234 34.80 -18.30 -34.63
CA LEU A 234 35.89 -18.82 -33.81
C LEU A 234 35.90 -18.21 -32.40
N LEU A 235 35.56 -16.93 -32.25
CA LEU A 235 35.39 -16.29 -30.95
C LEU A 235 34.25 -16.97 -30.16
N GLY A 236 33.10 -17.23 -30.80
CA GLY A 236 32.00 -17.95 -30.14
C GLY A 236 32.39 -19.39 -29.75
N PHE A 237 33.11 -20.09 -30.63
CA PHE A 237 33.62 -21.42 -30.33
C PHE A 237 34.61 -21.43 -29.14
N GLY A 238 35.52 -20.47 -29.10
CA GLY A 238 36.51 -20.34 -28.03
C GLY A 238 35.89 -19.95 -26.68
N ASP A 239 34.92 -19.04 -26.67
CA ASP A 239 34.17 -18.64 -25.47
C ASP A 239 33.47 -19.86 -24.83
N ALA A 240 32.81 -20.68 -25.65
CA ALA A 240 32.19 -21.92 -25.19
C ALA A 240 33.20 -22.91 -24.61
N CYS A 241 34.42 -23.00 -25.15
CA CYS A 241 35.49 -23.84 -24.60
C CYS A 241 35.90 -23.36 -23.19
N TRP A 242 36.02 -22.05 -22.98
CA TRP A 242 36.43 -21.48 -21.69
C TRP A 242 35.34 -21.58 -20.63
N ASN A 243 34.16 -21.03 -20.92
CA ASN A 243 33.07 -20.93 -19.95
C ASN A 243 32.61 -22.31 -19.50
N THR A 244 32.37 -23.25 -20.43
CA THR A 244 31.91 -24.62 -20.10
C THR A 244 32.85 -25.34 -19.16
N GLN A 245 34.17 -25.21 -19.36
CA GLN A 245 35.17 -25.86 -18.52
C GLN A 245 35.32 -25.18 -17.16
N ILE A 246 35.18 -23.86 -17.08
CA ILE A 246 35.16 -23.12 -15.80
C ILE A 246 33.93 -23.51 -14.97
N TYR A 247 32.73 -23.57 -15.56
CA TYR A 247 31.53 -24.04 -14.86
C TYR A 247 31.72 -25.48 -14.33
N SER A 248 32.28 -26.37 -15.15
CA SER A 248 32.60 -27.75 -14.76
C SER A 248 33.62 -27.82 -13.63
N LEU A 249 34.67 -27.00 -13.67
CA LEU A 249 35.70 -26.92 -12.64
C LEU A 249 35.14 -26.42 -11.32
N LEU A 250 34.32 -25.37 -11.33
CA LEU A 250 33.73 -24.79 -10.12
C LEU A 250 32.80 -25.79 -9.41
N CYS A 251 31.97 -26.51 -10.17
CA CYS A 251 31.10 -27.55 -9.63
C CYS A 251 31.89 -28.71 -8.99
N ASP A 252 33.03 -29.09 -9.58
CA ASP A 252 33.81 -30.23 -9.12
C ASP A 252 34.82 -29.89 -8.00
N ALA A 253 35.49 -28.74 -8.09
CA ALA A 253 36.46 -28.28 -7.10
C ALA A 253 35.79 -27.70 -5.85
N PHE A 254 34.69 -26.95 -6.01
CA PHE A 254 34.07 -26.18 -4.93
C PHE A 254 32.64 -26.63 -4.59
N SER A 255 32.32 -27.91 -4.78
CA SER A 255 30.98 -28.49 -4.52
C SER A 255 30.40 -28.16 -3.13
N HIS A 256 31.24 -28.02 -2.10
CA HIS A 256 30.83 -27.66 -0.74
C HIS A 256 30.40 -26.19 -0.57
N LYS A 257 30.89 -25.29 -1.44
CA LYS A 257 30.67 -23.84 -1.42
C LYS A 257 30.47 -23.32 -2.84
N SER A 258 29.61 -24.01 -3.59
CA SER A 258 29.44 -23.75 -5.03
C SER A 258 28.91 -22.34 -5.29
N SER A 259 27.96 -21.87 -4.47
CA SER A 259 27.42 -20.51 -4.60
C SER A 259 28.46 -19.42 -4.36
N GLU A 260 29.34 -19.57 -3.35
CA GLU A 260 30.43 -18.63 -3.08
C GLU A 260 31.42 -18.58 -4.25
N ALA A 261 31.78 -19.75 -4.79
CA ALA A 261 32.71 -19.86 -5.90
C ALA A 261 32.13 -19.29 -7.21
N PHE A 262 30.85 -19.54 -7.49
CA PHE A 262 30.14 -18.96 -8.64
C PHE A 262 29.95 -17.45 -8.50
N ALA A 263 29.66 -16.95 -7.29
CA ALA A 263 29.58 -15.52 -7.03
C ALA A 263 30.93 -14.84 -7.27
N LEU A 264 32.05 -15.45 -6.84
CA LEU A 264 33.39 -14.91 -7.08
C LEU A 264 33.79 -14.96 -8.57
N PHE A 265 33.43 -16.03 -9.29
CA PHE A 265 33.61 -16.09 -10.74
C PHE A 265 32.89 -14.94 -11.45
N LYS A 266 31.59 -14.74 -11.15
CA LYS A 266 30.82 -13.65 -11.73
C LYS A 266 31.30 -12.27 -11.29
N PHE A 267 31.74 -12.13 -10.05
CA PHE A 267 32.33 -10.88 -9.55
C PHE A 267 33.56 -10.47 -10.36
N TRP A 268 34.52 -11.37 -10.55
CA TRP A 268 35.72 -11.09 -11.35
C TRP A 268 35.41 -10.91 -12.83
N GLN A 269 34.54 -11.74 -13.41
CA GLN A 269 34.12 -11.64 -14.81
C GLN A 269 33.44 -10.28 -15.08
N SER A 270 32.44 -9.89 -14.28
CA SER A 270 31.72 -8.64 -14.45
C SER A 270 32.57 -7.41 -14.10
N GLY A 271 33.39 -7.48 -13.06
CA GLY A 271 34.28 -6.38 -12.66
C GLY A 271 35.27 -5.99 -13.77
N LEU A 272 35.92 -6.99 -14.38
CA LEU A 272 36.87 -6.74 -15.46
C LEU A 272 36.18 -6.41 -16.79
N SER A 273 35.02 -6.97 -17.07
CA SER A 273 34.20 -6.55 -18.23
C SER A 273 33.81 -5.08 -18.13
N SER A 274 33.39 -4.62 -16.93
CA SER A 274 33.08 -3.21 -16.68
C SER A 274 34.31 -2.30 -16.83
N ALA A 275 35.47 -2.72 -16.33
CA ALA A 275 36.71 -1.95 -16.51
C ALA A 275 37.08 -1.83 -17.99
N ALA A 276 36.87 -2.91 -18.76
CA ALA A 276 37.14 -2.93 -20.19
C ALA A 276 36.24 -2.02 -21.01
N PHE A 277 34.94 -1.96 -20.70
CA PHE A 277 34.04 -0.98 -21.31
C PHE A 277 34.37 0.48 -20.95
N PHE A 278 34.98 0.72 -19.79
CA PHE A 278 35.36 2.07 -19.38
C PHE A 278 36.58 2.59 -20.15
N TYR A 279 37.58 1.74 -20.38
CA TYR A 279 38.76 2.14 -21.16
C TYR A 279 38.56 2.03 -22.67
N SER A 280 37.54 1.28 -23.15
CA SER A 280 37.38 0.99 -24.58
C SER A 280 37.28 2.21 -25.49
N PRO A 281 36.67 3.34 -25.10
CA PRO A 281 36.61 4.54 -25.95
C PRO A 281 37.98 5.24 -26.11
N TYR A 282 38.95 4.96 -25.23
CA TYR A 282 40.22 5.68 -25.16
C TYR A 282 41.40 4.90 -25.73
N LEU A 283 41.27 3.59 -25.92
CA LEU A 283 42.35 2.72 -26.40
C LEU A 283 42.11 2.27 -27.84
N GLU A 284 43.18 2.25 -28.64
CA GLU A 284 43.12 1.70 -29.99
C GLU A 284 43.02 0.17 -29.98
N LEU A 285 42.55 -0.44 -31.08
CA LEU A 285 42.32 -1.87 -31.19
C LEU A 285 43.58 -2.71 -30.90
N GLN A 286 44.75 -2.25 -31.34
CA GLN A 286 46.03 -2.95 -31.12
C GLN A 286 46.34 -3.16 -29.61
N TRP A 287 46.02 -2.17 -28.78
CA TRP A 287 46.24 -2.24 -27.34
C TRP A 287 45.24 -3.17 -26.66
N HIS A 288 43.99 -3.18 -27.15
CA HIS A 288 42.98 -4.14 -26.70
C HIS A 288 43.39 -5.58 -26.98
N LEU A 289 43.86 -5.86 -28.19
CA LEU A 289 44.32 -7.19 -28.61
C LEU A 289 45.57 -7.62 -27.83
N LEU A 290 46.50 -6.70 -27.56
CA LEU A 290 47.67 -6.99 -26.74
C LEU A 290 47.29 -7.38 -25.30
N ILE A 291 46.37 -6.62 -24.68
CA ILE A 291 45.84 -6.95 -23.34
C ILE A 291 45.20 -8.35 -23.36
N LEU A 292 44.37 -8.66 -24.35
CA LEU A 292 43.71 -9.96 -24.50
C LEU A 292 44.70 -11.11 -24.66
N ILE A 293 45.76 -10.94 -25.47
CA ILE A 293 46.80 -11.96 -25.68
C ILE A 293 47.54 -12.23 -24.38
N ILE A 294 47.99 -11.18 -23.70
CA ILE A 294 48.73 -11.30 -22.43
C ILE A 294 47.87 -12.02 -21.38
N PHE A 295 46.64 -11.56 -21.17
CA PHE A 295 45.73 -12.16 -20.20
C PHE A 295 45.32 -13.58 -20.59
N SER A 296 45.18 -13.90 -21.88
CA SER A 296 44.86 -15.26 -22.35
C SER A 296 45.97 -16.25 -21.95
N VAL A 297 47.24 -15.90 -22.17
CA VAL A 297 48.39 -16.74 -21.80
C VAL A 297 48.45 -16.95 -20.29
N PHE A 298 48.32 -15.88 -19.50
CA PHE A 298 48.32 -15.98 -18.03
C PHE A 298 47.12 -16.76 -17.50
N ALA A 299 45.93 -16.59 -18.08
CA ALA A 299 44.73 -17.33 -17.72
C ALA A 299 44.87 -18.82 -18.01
N THR A 300 45.43 -19.19 -19.18
CA THR A 300 45.64 -20.61 -19.53
C THR A 300 46.67 -21.23 -18.60
N ALA A 301 47.78 -20.55 -18.33
CA ALA A 301 48.78 -21.01 -17.38
C ALA A 301 48.18 -21.22 -15.98
N SER A 302 47.42 -20.24 -15.49
CA SER A 302 46.72 -20.30 -14.20
C SER A 302 45.76 -21.51 -14.11
N PHE A 303 44.90 -21.68 -15.12
CA PHE A 303 43.92 -22.77 -15.15
C PHE A 303 44.61 -24.15 -15.16
N VAL A 304 45.64 -24.32 -15.99
CA VAL A 304 46.40 -25.58 -16.08
C VAL A 304 47.16 -25.89 -14.79
N LEU A 305 47.76 -24.87 -14.15
CA LEU A 305 48.46 -25.02 -12.87
C LEU A 305 47.49 -25.46 -11.77
N PHE A 306 46.30 -24.85 -11.72
CA PHE A 306 45.27 -25.23 -10.76
C PHE A 306 44.82 -26.68 -10.97
N GLU A 307 44.44 -27.04 -12.19
CA GLU A 307 43.89 -28.37 -12.53
C GLU A 307 44.90 -29.49 -12.26
N LYS A 308 46.17 -29.33 -12.69
CA LYS A 308 47.17 -30.39 -12.57
C LYS A 308 47.77 -30.52 -11.17
N PHE A 309 48.03 -29.41 -10.48
CA PHE A 309 48.84 -29.42 -9.27
C PHE A 309 48.05 -29.10 -7.98
N LEU A 310 47.01 -28.27 -8.03
CA LEU A 310 46.33 -27.79 -6.82
C LEU A 310 44.98 -28.46 -6.57
N LEU A 311 44.31 -28.99 -7.60
CA LEU A 311 42.99 -29.61 -7.48
C LEU A 311 42.98 -30.80 -6.51
N LYS A 312 43.92 -31.75 -6.66
CA LYS A 312 43.99 -32.95 -5.80
C LYS A 312 44.34 -32.61 -4.33
N PRO A 313 45.37 -31.79 -4.04
CA PRO A 313 45.65 -31.32 -2.68
C PRO A 313 44.48 -30.58 -2.04
N TYR A 314 43.81 -29.71 -2.80
CA TYR A 314 42.67 -28.94 -2.32
C TYR A 314 41.49 -29.85 -1.93
N LYS A 315 41.12 -30.82 -2.79
CA LYS A 315 40.07 -31.79 -2.48
C LYS A 315 40.38 -32.61 -1.22
N ARG A 316 41.64 -33.01 -1.01
CA ARG A 316 42.07 -33.72 0.22
C ARG A 316 41.93 -32.87 1.49
N LYS A 317 42.22 -31.56 1.40
CA LYS A 317 42.13 -30.62 2.53
C LYS A 317 40.68 -30.32 2.93
N VAL A 318 39.74 -30.34 1.98
CA VAL A 318 38.34 -29.93 2.18
C VAL A 318 37.40 -31.12 2.51
N ALA A 319 37.73 -32.34 2.08
CA ALA A 319 36.93 -33.55 2.33
C ALA A 319 36.45 -33.74 3.80
N PRO A 320 37.28 -33.54 4.86
CA PRO A 320 36.81 -33.70 6.24
C PRO A 320 35.87 -32.57 6.72
N MET A 321 35.93 -31.38 6.13
CA MET A 321 35.00 -30.27 6.48
C MET A 321 33.62 -30.47 5.86
N GLN A 322 33.54 -31.14 4.71
CA GLN A 322 32.32 -31.39 3.95
C GLN A 322 31.33 -32.31 4.71
N ASN A 323 31.83 -33.28 5.49
CA ASN A 323 31.00 -34.14 6.35
C ASN A 323 30.46 -33.42 7.59
N LYS A 324 31.23 -32.48 8.16
CA LYS A 324 30.83 -31.75 9.37
C LYS A 324 29.81 -30.65 9.04
N ALA A 325 30.06 -29.88 7.99
CA ALA A 325 29.14 -28.86 7.53
C ALA A 325 27.83 -29.44 7.02
N THR A 326 27.81 -30.61 6.37
CA THR A 326 26.53 -31.23 5.96
C THR A 326 25.67 -31.68 7.13
N GLN A 327 26.27 -32.07 8.26
CA GLN A 327 25.55 -32.30 9.53
C GLN A 327 25.05 -30.99 10.16
N ASP A 328 25.85 -29.94 10.13
CA ASP A 328 25.47 -28.62 10.65
C ASP A 328 24.38 -27.96 9.78
N TRP A 329 24.43 -28.11 8.45
CA TRP A 329 23.40 -27.65 7.51
C TRP A 329 22.08 -28.42 7.66
N ALA A 330 22.11 -29.72 7.97
CA ALA A 330 20.90 -30.48 8.28
C ALA A 330 20.25 -30.00 9.59
N LYS A 331 21.07 -29.65 10.61
CA LYS A 331 20.60 -28.98 11.83
C LYS A 331 20.09 -27.56 11.56
N MET A 332 20.77 -26.81 10.69
CA MET A 332 20.46 -25.41 10.40
C MET A 332 19.21 -25.29 9.52
N LEU A 333 19.01 -26.15 8.50
CA LEU A 333 17.78 -26.23 7.71
C LEU A 333 16.57 -26.67 8.55
N GLY A 334 16.79 -27.54 9.54
CA GLY A 334 15.80 -27.83 10.58
C GLY A 334 15.43 -26.59 11.43
N SER A 335 16.34 -25.61 11.55
CA SER A 335 16.10 -24.34 12.25
C SER A 335 15.69 -23.16 11.34
N LEU A 336 15.79 -23.31 10.01
CA LEU A 336 15.58 -22.25 8.99
C LEU A 336 14.32 -22.43 8.15
N GLN A 337 13.53 -23.49 8.37
CA GLN A 337 12.12 -23.40 8.03
C GLN A 337 11.57 -22.21 8.81
N ILE A 338 11.27 -21.10 8.11
CA ILE A 338 10.43 -20.04 8.66
C ILE A 338 9.23 -20.79 9.22
N GLY A 339 9.13 -20.85 10.55
CA GLY A 339 8.04 -21.55 11.20
C GLY A 339 6.72 -21.07 10.61
N LEU A 340 5.70 -21.91 10.64
CA LEU A 340 4.37 -21.57 10.12
C LEU A 340 3.89 -20.17 10.57
N GLU A 341 4.28 -19.76 11.78
CA GLU A 341 4.06 -18.42 12.34
C GLU A 341 4.75 -17.27 11.58
N GLY A 342 5.99 -17.45 11.13
CA GLY A 342 6.69 -16.46 10.34
C GLY A 342 6.10 -16.27 8.93
N GLN A 343 5.61 -17.36 8.32
CA GLN A 343 4.91 -17.29 7.03
C GLN A 343 3.57 -16.55 7.16
N LYS A 344 2.78 -16.87 8.21
CA LYS A 344 1.54 -16.15 8.54
C LYS A 344 1.79 -14.66 8.78
N ALA A 345 2.86 -14.32 9.50
CA ALA A 345 3.22 -12.92 9.76
C ALA A 345 3.53 -12.16 8.47
N ILE A 346 4.32 -12.74 7.55
CA ILE A 346 4.62 -12.13 6.25
C ILE A 346 3.34 -11.91 5.45
N LEU A 347 2.45 -12.91 5.40
CA LEU A 347 1.18 -12.80 4.69
C LEU A 347 0.31 -11.67 5.26
N LYS A 348 0.19 -11.60 6.60
CA LYS A 348 -0.53 -10.53 7.29
C LYS A 348 0.00 -9.14 6.94
N TRP A 349 1.31 -8.92 7.02
CA TRP A 349 1.91 -7.62 6.68
C TRP A 349 1.73 -7.27 5.20
N THR A 350 1.79 -8.28 4.32
CA THR A 350 1.56 -8.10 2.88
C THR A 350 0.13 -7.63 2.61
N ILE A 351 -0.87 -8.33 3.17
CA ILE A 351 -2.29 -7.98 2.99
C ILE A 351 -2.57 -6.58 3.55
N LEU A 352 -2.08 -6.26 4.75
CA LEU A 352 -2.27 -4.94 5.35
C LEU A 352 -1.63 -3.82 4.51
N SER A 353 -0.44 -4.07 3.94
CA SER A 353 0.21 -3.10 3.06
C SER A 353 -0.62 -2.86 1.79
N PHE A 354 -1.11 -3.92 1.14
CA PHE A 354 -2.01 -3.79 -0.01
C PHE A 354 -3.31 -3.08 0.34
N ALA A 355 -3.91 -3.36 1.50
CA ALA A 355 -5.12 -2.68 1.96
C ALA A 355 -4.87 -1.18 2.20
N CYS A 356 -3.72 -0.81 2.80
CA CYS A 356 -3.34 0.59 2.99
C CYS A 356 -3.13 1.32 1.66
N PHE A 357 -2.47 0.67 0.69
CA PHE A 357 -2.30 1.23 -0.66
C PHE A 357 -3.65 1.36 -1.39
N ALA A 358 -4.51 0.36 -1.31
CA ALA A 358 -5.86 0.42 -1.90
C ALA A 358 -6.69 1.56 -1.29
N ALA A 359 -6.59 1.78 0.03
CA ALA A 359 -7.25 2.89 0.71
C ALA A 359 -6.76 4.25 0.22
N PHE A 360 -5.44 4.39 0.03
CA PHE A 360 -4.84 5.63 -0.46
C PHE A 360 -5.21 5.90 -1.94
N PHE A 361 -4.96 4.94 -2.83
CA PHE A 361 -5.15 5.11 -4.27
C PHE A 361 -6.62 5.26 -4.68
N SER A 362 -7.55 4.57 -4.00
CA SER A 362 -8.98 4.70 -4.29
C SER A 362 -9.53 6.12 -4.07
N ARG A 363 -8.85 6.95 -3.27
CA ARG A 363 -9.26 8.32 -2.96
C ARG A 363 -8.67 9.39 -3.90
N LEU A 364 -7.82 9.01 -4.85
CA LEU A 364 -7.10 9.95 -5.72
C LEU A 364 -7.84 10.30 -7.02
N PHE A 365 -9.00 9.70 -7.31
CA PHE A 365 -9.70 9.91 -8.58
C PHE A 365 -9.99 11.39 -8.89
N ALA A 366 -10.40 12.18 -7.90
CA ALA A 366 -10.66 13.61 -8.08
C ALA A 366 -9.39 14.38 -8.49
N VAL A 367 -8.27 14.11 -7.83
CA VAL A 367 -6.97 14.74 -8.11
C VAL A 367 -6.41 14.30 -9.46
N ILE A 368 -6.62 13.05 -9.87
CA ILE A 368 -6.13 12.52 -11.16
C ILE A 368 -6.95 13.06 -12.33
N ARG A 369 -8.28 13.17 -12.18
CA ARG A 369 -9.18 13.66 -13.25
C ARG A 369 -9.11 15.17 -13.43
N TYR A 370 -8.92 15.90 -12.34
CA TYR A 370 -8.92 17.35 -12.30
C TYR A 370 -7.57 17.88 -11.82
N GLU A 371 -7.58 18.81 -10.87
CA GLU A 371 -6.41 19.42 -10.27
C GLU A 371 -6.35 19.06 -8.78
N SER A 372 -5.15 19.10 -8.20
CA SER A 372 -4.94 19.05 -6.74
C SER A 372 -5.41 20.35 -6.06
N VAL A 373 -6.73 20.52 -5.97
CA VAL A 373 -7.40 21.63 -5.31
C VAL A 373 -8.30 21.12 -4.19
N ILE A 374 -8.61 22.02 -3.26
CA ILE A 374 -9.56 21.74 -2.19
C ILE A 374 -10.98 21.72 -2.78
N HIS A 375 -11.78 20.74 -2.37
CA HIS A 375 -13.15 20.56 -2.83
C HIS A 375 -14.16 20.97 -1.75
N GLU A 376 -15.44 21.07 -2.12
CA GLU A 376 -16.55 21.48 -1.26
C GLU A 376 -16.42 22.91 -0.70
N PHE A 377 -17.36 23.33 0.15
CA PHE A 377 -17.42 24.68 0.71
C PHE A 377 -16.67 24.79 2.06
N ASP A 378 -16.90 23.83 2.96
CA ASP A 378 -16.35 23.81 4.33
C ASP A 378 -14.81 23.77 4.40
N PRO A 379 -14.11 22.93 3.60
CA PRO A 379 -12.66 22.79 3.69
C PRO A 379 -11.85 24.07 3.42
N TYR A 380 -12.41 25.08 2.76
CA TYR A 380 -11.74 26.35 2.50
C TYR A 380 -11.41 27.14 3.77
N PHE A 381 -12.30 27.08 4.77
CA PHE A 381 -12.05 27.68 6.08
C PHE A 381 -10.95 26.94 6.83
N ASN A 382 -10.98 25.60 6.81
CA ASN A 382 -9.94 24.76 7.41
C ASN A 382 -8.57 25.02 6.74
N TYR A 383 -8.53 25.20 5.43
CA TYR A 383 -7.28 25.52 4.74
C TYR A 383 -6.75 26.92 5.08
N ARG A 384 -7.62 27.95 5.12
CA ARG A 384 -7.24 29.31 5.49
C ARG A 384 -6.68 29.36 6.92
N THR A 385 -7.32 28.66 7.85
CA THR A 385 -6.88 28.54 9.25
C THR A 385 -5.54 27.79 9.37
N THR A 386 -5.37 26.68 8.66
CA THR A 386 -4.08 25.94 8.62
C THR A 386 -2.95 26.78 8.04
N ARG A 387 -3.22 27.54 6.97
CA ARG A 387 -2.25 28.48 6.40
C ARG A 387 -1.84 29.55 7.41
N TYR A 388 -2.81 30.13 8.13
CA TYR A 388 -2.53 31.11 9.18
C TYR A 388 -1.68 30.52 10.31
N LEU A 389 -2.00 29.30 10.76
CA LEU A 389 -1.23 28.59 11.78
C LEU A 389 0.22 28.32 11.35
N GLN A 390 0.42 27.96 10.09
CA GLN A 390 1.75 27.71 9.51
C GLN A 390 2.59 28.99 9.38
N GLU A 391 1.98 30.11 8.98
CA GLU A 391 2.68 31.39 8.75
C GLU A 391 2.93 32.19 10.05
N LYS A 392 1.97 32.22 10.98
CA LYS A 392 2.00 33.08 12.18
C LYS A 392 2.29 32.33 13.49
N GLY A 393 2.29 31.00 13.46
CA GLY A 393 2.55 30.14 14.61
C GLY A 393 1.34 29.95 15.54
N TYR A 394 1.50 29.05 16.52
CA TYR A 394 0.41 28.57 17.37
C TYR A 394 -0.19 29.64 18.30
N TYR A 395 0.62 30.46 18.96
CA TYR A 395 0.11 31.47 19.90
C TYR A 395 -0.72 32.55 19.22
N SER A 396 -0.29 32.99 18.04
CA SER A 396 -1.04 33.95 17.20
C SER A 396 -2.35 33.33 16.73
N PHE A 397 -2.35 32.05 16.35
CA PHE A 397 -3.54 31.31 15.95
C PHE A 397 -4.54 31.13 17.09
N HIS A 398 -4.07 30.80 18.30
CA HIS A 398 -4.92 30.59 19.47
C HIS A 398 -5.69 31.86 19.85
N ASN A 399 -5.07 33.03 19.70
CA ASN A 399 -5.68 34.33 19.99
C ASN A 399 -6.20 35.05 18.72
N TRP A 400 -6.42 34.31 17.63
CA TRP A 400 -6.77 34.93 16.36
C TRP A 400 -8.22 35.44 16.35
N PHE A 401 -8.36 36.75 16.13
CA PHE A 401 -9.61 37.41 15.76
C PHE A 401 -9.60 37.71 14.26
N ASP A 402 -10.55 37.13 13.52
CA ASP A 402 -10.73 37.36 12.08
C ASP A 402 -11.73 38.49 11.87
N ASP A 403 -11.22 39.64 11.42
CA ASP A 403 -11.98 40.84 11.07
C ASP A 403 -12.55 40.79 9.65
N ARG A 404 -12.13 39.81 8.83
CA ARG A 404 -12.58 39.64 7.43
C ARG A 404 -13.83 38.78 7.28
N ALA A 405 -14.33 38.17 8.35
CA ALA A 405 -15.54 37.35 8.33
C ALA A 405 -16.55 37.90 9.36
N TRP A 406 -17.84 37.76 9.07
CA TRP A 406 -18.92 38.29 9.90
C TRP A 406 -18.87 39.80 10.10
N TYR A 407 -18.60 40.59 9.06
CA TYR A 407 -18.73 42.05 9.19
C TYR A 407 -20.17 42.43 9.57
N PRO A 408 -20.39 43.31 10.58
CA PRO A 408 -19.42 44.11 11.34
C PRO A 408 -18.92 43.51 12.67
N LEU A 409 -19.34 42.29 13.02
CA LEU A 409 -19.07 41.63 14.31
C LEU A 409 -17.63 41.10 14.43
N GLY A 410 -17.09 40.52 13.36
CA GLY A 410 -15.85 39.73 13.40
C GLY A 410 -16.05 38.34 14.04
N ARG A 411 -15.05 37.46 13.90
CA ARG A 411 -15.09 36.09 14.44
C ARG A 411 -13.82 35.76 15.22
N ILE A 412 -13.97 35.36 16.49
CA ILE A 412 -12.85 34.83 17.30
C ILE A 412 -12.58 33.39 16.86
N VAL A 413 -11.63 33.20 15.95
CA VAL A 413 -11.41 31.88 15.34
C VAL A 413 -10.81 30.89 16.34
N GLY A 414 -9.77 31.26 17.09
CA GLY A 414 -9.09 30.34 18.01
C GLY A 414 -9.99 29.75 19.12
N GLY A 415 -11.07 30.46 19.47
CA GLY A 415 -12.06 30.01 20.45
C GLY A 415 -13.29 29.32 19.84
N THR A 416 -13.52 29.43 18.53
CA THR A 416 -14.75 28.96 17.86
C THR A 416 -14.56 27.73 16.97
N ILE A 417 -13.39 27.06 17.05
CA ILE A 417 -13.04 25.92 16.19
C ILE A 417 -12.36 24.78 16.96
N TYR A 418 -12.38 23.60 16.35
CA TYR A 418 -11.60 22.44 16.77
C TYR A 418 -10.20 22.49 16.11
N PRO A 419 -9.10 22.64 16.88
CA PRO A 419 -7.77 22.90 16.31
C PRO A 419 -7.03 21.65 15.80
N GLY A 420 -7.57 20.45 16.01
CA GLY A 420 -6.88 19.17 15.78
C GLY A 420 -6.46 18.96 14.32
N LEU A 421 -7.35 19.26 13.36
CA LEU A 421 -7.07 19.13 11.93
C LEU A 421 -5.91 20.03 11.49
N MET A 422 -5.97 21.32 11.87
CA MET A 422 -4.97 22.32 11.49
C MET A 422 -3.61 22.03 12.13
N ALA A 423 -3.60 21.64 13.41
CA ALA A 423 -2.39 21.27 14.13
C ALA A 423 -1.70 20.06 13.50
N THR A 424 -2.46 19.02 13.14
CA THR A 424 -1.94 17.81 12.51
C THR A 424 -1.33 18.09 11.13
N SER A 425 -2.00 18.88 10.28
CA SER A 425 -1.44 19.27 8.98
C SER A 425 -0.18 20.11 9.11
N THR A 426 -0.17 21.07 10.04
CA THR A 426 0.98 21.95 10.24
C THR A 426 2.17 21.18 10.80
N ALA A 427 1.94 20.26 11.75
CA ALA A 427 2.98 19.38 12.28
C ALA A 427 3.56 18.47 11.19
N LEU A 428 2.72 17.90 10.33
CA LEU A 428 3.18 17.09 9.19
C LEU A 428 4.00 17.92 8.20
N HIS A 429 3.57 19.15 7.90
CA HIS A 429 4.30 20.07 7.05
C HIS A 429 5.66 20.45 7.65
N TRP A 430 5.73 20.78 8.94
CA TRP A 430 7.00 21.05 9.63
C TRP A 430 7.94 19.84 9.65
N LEU A 431 7.41 18.63 9.84
CA LEU A 431 8.20 17.40 9.77
C LEU A 431 8.80 17.19 8.37
N LEU A 432 7.99 17.36 7.31
CA LEU A 432 8.45 17.22 5.92
C LEU A 432 9.51 18.29 5.57
N HIS A 433 9.29 19.53 6.01
CA HIS A 433 10.25 20.61 5.80
C HIS A 433 11.56 20.38 6.57
N HIS A 434 11.50 19.80 7.78
CA HIS A 434 12.69 19.41 8.53
C HIS A 434 13.49 18.30 7.83
N LEU A 435 12.80 17.40 7.12
CA LEU A 435 13.40 16.37 6.27
C LEU A 435 13.86 16.89 4.89
N HIS A 436 13.84 18.21 4.66
CA HIS A 436 14.19 18.89 3.40
C HIS A 436 13.27 18.55 2.20
N PHE A 437 12.07 18.03 2.46
CA PHE A 437 11.02 17.93 1.44
C PHE A 437 10.19 19.21 1.45
N THR A 438 10.47 20.13 0.52
CA THR A 438 9.76 21.41 0.39
C THR A 438 8.42 21.22 -0.32
N VAL A 439 7.42 20.70 0.40
CA VAL A 439 6.04 20.53 -0.08
C VAL A 439 5.20 21.73 0.34
N HIS A 440 4.35 22.24 -0.55
CA HIS A 440 3.46 23.36 -0.23
C HIS A 440 2.34 22.90 0.73
N ILE A 441 1.92 23.77 1.67
CA ILE A 441 0.91 23.44 2.70
C ILE A 441 -0.42 22.94 2.09
N ARG A 442 -0.81 23.48 0.93
CA ARG A 442 -2.00 23.04 0.18
C ARG A 442 -1.95 21.55 -0.15
N ASP A 443 -0.81 21.04 -0.61
CA ASP A 443 -0.69 19.64 -1.02
C ASP A 443 -0.76 18.73 0.21
N VAL A 444 -0.20 19.17 1.34
CA VAL A 444 -0.35 18.48 2.63
C VAL A 444 -1.82 18.40 3.04
N CYS A 445 -2.59 19.49 2.90
CA CYS A 445 -4.03 19.50 3.20
C CYS A 445 -4.82 18.58 2.25
N VAL A 446 -4.52 18.59 0.95
CA VAL A 446 -5.22 17.77 -0.06
C VAL A 446 -5.02 16.27 0.17
N PHE A 447 -3.79 15.85 0.52
CA PHE A 447 -3.45 14.43 0.71
C PHE A 447 -3.60 13.91 2.14
N LEU A 448 -4.05 14.74 3.09
CA LEU A 448 -4.18 14.33 4.49
C LEU A 448 -5.25 13.25 4.69
N ALA A 449 -6.44 13.42 4.09
CA ALA A 449 -7.53 12.46 4.25
C ALA A 449 -7.19 11.06 3.70
N PRO A 450 -6.59 10.90 2.50
CA PRO A 450 -6.08 9.61 2.05
C PRO A 450 -5.06 8.98 2.99
N LEU A 451 -4.12 9.76 3.55
CA LEU A 451 -3.13 9.27 4.49
C LEU A 451 -3.79 8.73 5.77
N PHE A 452 -4.72 9.49 6.35
CA PHE A 452 -5.44 9.07 7.55
C PHE A 452 -6.37 7.88 7.27
N SER A 453 -6.91 7.74 6.07
CA SER A 453 -7.66 6.54 5.68
C SER A 453 -6.80 5.27 5.75
N SER A 454 -5.56 5.31 5.28
CA SER A 454 -4.62 4.19 5.43
C SER A 454 -4.35 3.87 6.90
N LEU A 455 -4.30 4.87 7.78
CA LEU A 455 -4.20 4.65 9.23
C LEU A 455 -5.49 4.08 9.83
N THR A 456 -6.66 4.46 9.32
CA THR A 456 -7.97 3.91 9.70
C THR A 456 -8.04 2.40 9.40
N VAL A 457 -7.45 1.94 8.29
CA VAL A 457 -7.34 0.51 7.97
C VAL A 457 -6.57 -0.24 9.07
N LEU A 458 -5.43 0.31 9.51
CA LEU A 458 -4.63 -0.28 10.58
C LEU A 458 -5.38 -0.26 11.94
N ALA A 459 -6.05 0.84 12.27
CA ALA A 459 -6.83 0.94 13.50
C ALA A 459 -8.01 -0.06 13.51
N THR A 460 -8.69 -0.23 12.37
CA THR A 460 -9.78 -1.20 12.20
C THR A 460 -9.30 -2.64 12.31
N TYR A 461 -8.14 -2.94 11.73
CA TYR A 461 -7.48 -4.24 11.88
C TYR A 461 -7.23 -4.57 13.36
N LEU A 462 -6.60 -3.64 14.08
CA LEU A 462 -6.27 -3.81 15.51
C LEU A 462 -7.54 -4.02 16.33
N LEU A 463 -8.55 -3.16 16.17
CA LEU A 463 -9.83 -3.27 16.89
C LEU A 463 -10.52 -4.61 16.65
N THR A 464 -10.64 -5.03 15.40
CA THR A 464 -11.36 -6.26 15.04
C THR A 464 -10.60 -7.51 15.48
N SER A 465 -9.26 -7.47 15.45
CA SER A 465 -8.43 -8.59 15.90
C SER A 465 -8.54 -8.88 17.40
N GLU A 466 -8.91 -7.88 18.22
CA GLU A 466 -9.19 -8.06 19.65
C GLU A 466 -10.62 -8.59 19.90
N LEU A 467 -11.55 -8.34 18.99
CA LEU A 467 -12.95 -8.78 19.11
C LEU A 467 -13.16 -10.24 18.70
N ALA A 468 -12.46 -10.69 17.66
CA ALA A 468 -12.63 -12.02 17.08
C ALA A 468 -11.28 -12.67 16.80
N ASP A 469 -10.93 -12.86 15.53
CA ASP A 469 -9.70 -13.49 15.10
C ASP A 469 -8.91 -12.60 14.14
N THR A 470 -7.64 -12.96 13.90
CA THR A 470 -6.78 -12.23 12.97
C THR A 470 -7.32 -12.25 11.54
N GLY A 471 -8.05 -13.31 11.16
CA GLY A 471 -8.72 -13.42 9.85
C GLY A 471 -9.84 -12.39 9.70
N ALA A 472 -10.76 -12.29 10.66
CA ALA A 472 -11.79 -11.26 10.68
C ALA A 472 -11.18 -9.84 10.64
N GLY A 473 -10.07 -9.63 11.34
CA GLY A 473 -9.36 -8.36 11.31
C GLY A 473 -8.85 -7.98 9.93
N LEU A 474 -8.25 -8.93 9.19
CA LEU A 474 -7.78 -8.69 7.82
C LEU A 474 -8.94 -8.39 6.86
N VAL A 475 -10.03 -9.12 6.96
CA VAL A 475 -11.22 -8.90 6.12
C VAL A 475 -11.85 -7.53 6.41
N ALA A 476 -12.04 -7.17 7.68
CA ALA A 476 -12.57 -5.86 8.08
C ALA A 476 -11.68 -4.69 7.61
N ALA A 477 -10.35 -4.86 7.68
CA ALA A 477 -9.39 -3.88 7.18
C ALA A 477 -9.51 -3.68 5.65
N CYS A 478 -9.66 -4.77 4.88
CA CYS A 478 -9.90 -4.70 3.45
C CYS A 478 -11.24 -4.03 3.09
N PHE A 479 -12.29 -4.23 3.90
CA PHE A 479 -13.58 -3.56 3.69
C PHE A 479 -13.52 -2.06 3.96
N VAL A 480 -12.96 -1.64 5.11
CA VAL A 480 -12.81 -0.20 5.44
C VAL A 480 -11.96 0.53 4.40
N ALA A 481 -10.98 -0.13 3.80
CA ALA A 481 -10.09 0.48 2.82
C ALA A 481 -10.86 1.11 1.63
N ILE A 482 -11.91 0.46 1.15
CA ILE A 482 -12.62 0.84 -0.09
C ILE A 482 -14.09 1.23 0.12
N VAL A 483 -14.63 1.17 1.34
CA VAL A 483 -16.06 1.41 1.60
C VAL A 483 -16.51 2.82 1.17
N PRO A 484 -17.50 2.95 0.25
CA PRO A 484 -17.94 4.24 -0.28
C PRO A 484 -18.46 5.21 0.78
N GLY A 485 -19.19 4.71 1.78
CA GLY A 485 -19.71 5.55 2.88
C GLY A 485 -18.63 6.28 3.68
N TYR A 486 -17.40 5.75 3.75
CA TYR A 486 -16.26 6.47 4.33
C TYR A 486 -15.53 7.31 3.28
N THR A 487 -15.39 6.77 2.05
CA THR A 487 -14.70 7.46 0.96
C THR A 487 -15.38 8.79 0.59
N SER A 488 -16.71 8.90 0.67
CA SER A 488 -17.47 10.11 0.33
C SER A 488 -16.99 11.38 1.04
N ARG A 489 -16.47 11.28 2.27
CA ARG A 489 -15.92 12.39 3.07
C ARG A 489 -14.42 12.27 3.36
N SER A 490 -13.73 11.42 2.62
CA SER A 490 -12.27 11.24 2.74
C SER A 490 -11.54 11.21 1.40
N VAL A 491 -12.18 11.69 0.32
CA VAL A 491 -11.55 11.86 -1.00
C VAL A 491 -10.40 12.87 -0.90
N ALA A 492 -9.34 12.69 -1.69
CA ALA A 492 -8.27 13.66 -1.80
C ALA A 492 -8.82 15.03 -2.24
N GLY A 493 -8.46 16.09 -1.51
CA GLY A 493 -9.00 17.44 -1.70
C GLY A 493 -10.15 17.81 -0.75
N SER A 494 -10.83 16.84 -0.13
CA SER A 494 -11.82 17.09 0.93
C SER A 494 -11.11 17.23 2.27
N TYR A 495 -10.64 18.45 2.57
CA TYR A 495 -9.91 18.79 3.80
C TYR A 495 -10.89 19.14 4.94
N ASP A 496 -11.68 18.16 5.35
CA ASP A 496 -12.63 18.27 6.45
C ASP A 496 -12.23 17.44 7.68
N ASN A 497 -12.83 17.76 8.83
CA ASN A 497 -12.49 17.19 10.13
C ASN A 497 -12.79 15.69 10.21
N GLU A 498 -13.82 15.24 9.49
CA GLU A 498 -14.29 13.86 9.37
C GLU A 498 -13.18 12.88 8.96
N GLY A 499 -12.26 13.30 8.07
CA GLY A 499 -11.19 12.45 7.56
C GLY A 499 -10.28 11.91 8.66
N ILE A 500 -9.93 12.76 9.63
CA ILE A 500 -9.14 12.40 10.82
C ILE A 500 -10.03 11.80 11.91
N ALA A 501 -11.24 12.32 12.06
CA ALA A 501 -12.14 11.96 13.16
C ALA A 501 -12.44 10.46 13.20
N ILE A 502 -12.65 9.83 12.04
CA ILE A 502 -12.95 8.39 11.98
C ILE A 502 -11.76 7.54 12.44
N PHE A 503 -10.53 7.92 12.05
CA PHE A 503 -9.31 7.29 12.58
C PHE A 503 -9.26 7.43 14.10
N ALA A 504 -9.40 8.66 14.62
CA ALA A 504 -9.33 8.94 16.05
C ALA A 504 -10.41 8.20 16.85
N MET A 505 -11.62 8.09 16.29
CA MET A 505 -12.74 7.36 16.89
C MET A 505 -12.45 5.87 17.03
N ILE A 506 -12.06 5.18 15.94
CA ILE A 506 -11.76 3.74 15.96
C ILE A 506 -10.56 3.47 16.86
N PHE A 507 -9.56 4.35 16.84
CA PHE A 507 -8.37 4.22 17.69
C PHE A 507 -8.70 4.41 19.18
N THR A 508 -9.63 5.32 19.51
CA THR A 508 -10.16 5.47 20.87
C THR A 508 -10.92 4.22 21.30
N TYR A 509 -11.76 3.64 20.43
CA TYR A 509 -12.45 2.37 20.72
C TYR A 509 -11.47 1.21 20.92
N TYR A 510 -10.38 1.15 20.16
CA TYR A 510 -9.33 0.13 20.36
C TYR A 510 -8.73 0.21 21.78
N PHE A 511 -8.34 1.41 22.22
CA PHE A 511 -7.80 1.57 23.58
C PHE A 511 -8.84 1.40 24.68
N TRP A 512 -10.11 1.75 24.41
CA TRP A 512 -11.21 1.50 25.33
C TRP A 512 -11.39 0.00 25.58
N ILE A 513 -11.46 -0.80 24.51
CA ILE A 513 -11.54 -2.27 24.60
C ILE A 513 -10.32 -2.84 25.32
N LYS A 514 -9.13 -2.32 25.02
CA LYS A 514 -7.88 -2.77 25.67
C LYS A 514 -7.70 -2.22 27.09
N ALA A 515 -8.61 -1.36 27.56
CA ALA A 515 -8.59 -0.70 28.87
C ALA A 515 -7.24 -0.04 29.23
N VAL A 516 -6.51 0.53 28.25
CA VAL A 516 -5.17 1.11 28.45
C VAL A 516 -5.28 2.58 28.88
N LYS A 517 -4.44 3.02 29.84
CA LYS A 517 -4.36 4.43 30.28
C LYS A 517 -4.21 5.44 29.11
N THR A 518 -3.50 5.03 28.06
CA THR A 518 -3.30 5.76 26.80
C THR A 518 -4.61 6.09 26.05
N GLY A 519 -5.71 5.36 26.31
CA GLY A 519 -7.03 5.66 25.73
C GLY A 519 -7.57 7.06 26.07
N SER A 520 -7.16 7.63 27.20
CA SER A 520 -7.54 8.99 27.60
C SER A 520 -6.94 10.07 26.69
N ILE A 521 -5.72 9.84 26.17
CA ILE A 521 -5.03 10.76 25.25
C ILE A 521 -5.66 10.67 23.85
N ALA A 522 -6.05 9.46 23.42
CA ALA A 522 -6.77 9.27 22.15
C ALA A 522 -8.12 9.99 22.16
N TYR A 523 -8.85 9.94 23.29
CA TYR A 523 -10.09 10.71 23.46
C TYR A 523 -9.85 12.22 23.37
N PHE A 524 -8.80 12.75 24.02
CA PHE A 524 -8.45 14.17 23.89
C PHE A 524 -8.17 14.58 22.44
N TYR A 525 -7.41 13.77 21.71
CA TYR A 525 -7.17 14.04 20.29
C TYR A 525 -8.46 14.06 19.47
N MET A 526 -9.39 13.15 19.77
CA MET A 526 -10.71 13.12 19.15
C MET A 526 -11.53 14.38 19.46
N VAL A 527 -11.59 14.80 20.73
CA VAL A 527 -12.25 16.06 21.15
C VAL A 527 -11.64 17.25 20.43
N SER A 528 -10.32 17.28 20.25
CA SER A 528 -9.65 18.36 19.53
C SER A 528 -9.92 18.35 18.03
N SER A 529 -10.34 17.22 17.45
CA SER A 529 -10.49 17.04 16.01
C SER A 529 -11.94 17.21 15.53
N TRP A 530 -12.93 16.69 16.27
CA TRP A 530 -14.32 16.68 15.79
C TRP A 530 -15.35 16.70 16.93
N GLY A 531 -16.46 17.40 16.70
CA GLY A 531 -17.58 17.52 17.62
C GLY A 531 -18.32 16.21 17.93
N GLY A 532 -18.10 15.14 17.16
CA GLY A 532 -18.66 13.82 17.46
C GLY A 532 -18.02 13.12 18.66
N TYR A 533 -17.13 13.78 19.41
CA TYR A 533 -16.67 13.28 20.72
C TYR A 533 -17.84 13.08 21.71
N VAL A 534 -18.95 13.82 21.54
CA VAL A 534 -20.20 13.66 22.31
C VAL A 534 -20.81 12.27 22.11
N PHE A 535 -20.66 11.69 20.91
CA PHE A 535 -21.10 10.32 20.64
C PHE A 535 -20.27 9.29 21.43
N LEU A 536 -18.95 9.46 21.43
CA LEU A 536 -18.01 8.59 22.17
C LEU A 536 -18.26 8.61 23.68
N ILE A 537 -18.39 9.81 24.26
CA ILE A 537 -18.55 9.96 25.72
C ILE A 537 -19.90 9.48 26.21
N ASN A 538 -20.91 9.33 25.34
CA ASN A 538 -22.19 8.73 25.68
C ASN A 538 -22.23 7.22 25.43
N LEU A 539 -21.51 6.71 24.43
CA LEU A 539 -21.47 5.28 24.13
C LEU A 539 -20.68 4.47 25.18
N MET A 540 -19.53 4.96 25.64
CA MET A 540 -18.73 4.32 26.69
C MET A 540 -19.50 4.10 28.02
N PRO A 541 -20.20 5.09 28.60
CA PRO A 541 -20.98 4.88 29.81
C PRO A 541 -22.20 4.00 29.60
N ILE A 542 -22.85 4.04 28.42
CA ILE A 542 -23.95 3.11 28.08
C ILE A 542 -23.43 1.66 28.12
N HIS A 543 -22.24 1.40 27.58
CA HIS A 543 -21.60 0.08 27.68
C HIS A 543 -21.37 -0.36 29.13
N ILE A 544 -20.84 0.53 29.98
CA ILE A 544 -20.65 0.23 31.41
C ILE A 544 -21.98 0.00 32.13
N LEU A 545 -23.01 0.80 31.83
CA LEU A 545 -24.34 0.65 32.41
C LEU A 545 -24.94 -0.72 32.08
N ILE A 546 -24.80 -1.18 30.84
CA ILE A 546 -25.29 -2.50 30.42
C ILE A 546 -24.45 -3.62 31.06
N LEU A 547 -23.15 -3.43 31.25
CA LEU A 547 -22.33 -4.38 32.02
C LEU A 547 -22.77 -4.47 33.49
N ILE A 548 -23.25 -3.38 34.08
CA ILE A 548 -23.85 -3.37 35.42
C ILE A 548 -25.18 -4.14 35.41
N ILE A 549 -26.09 -3.84 34.48
CA ILE A 549 -27.42 -4.48 34.38
C ILE A 549 -27.30 -5.98 34.13
N THR A 550 -26.37 -6.40 33.27
CA THR A 550 -26.11 -7.82 32.98
C THR A 550 -25.34 -8.56 34.08
N GLY A 551 -24.96 -7.87 35.17
CA GLY A 551 -24.23 -8.46 36.29
C GLY A 551 -22.76 -8.77 36.02
N ARG A 552 -22.20 -8.35 34.87
CA ARG A 552 -20.81 -8.64 34.43
C ARG A 552 -19.79 -7.57 34.83
N PHE A 553 -20.19 -6.60 35.65
CA PHE A 553 -19.31 -5.52 36.09
C PHE A 553 -18.14 -6.04 36.96
N LYS A 554 -16.90 -5.82 36.51
CA LYS A 554 -15.64 -6.23 37.17
C LYS A 554 -14.85 -5.01 37.64
N HIS A 555 -13.87 -5.21 38.53
CA HIS A 555 -12.98 -4.15 38.99
C HIS A 555 -12.16 -3.51 37.86
N SER A 556 -11.79 -4.27 36.82
CA SER A 556 -11.10 -3.73 35.63
C SER A 556 -11.92 -2.64 34.94
N HIS A 557 -13.24 -2.86 34.81
CA HIS A 557 -14.17 -1.93 34.16
C HIS A 557 -14.33 -0.64 34.99
N TYR A 558 -14.36 -0.77 36.32
CA TYR A 558 -14.34 0.38 37.23
C TYR A 558 -13.08 1.25 37.06
N VAL A 559 -11.89 0.64 37.06
CA VAL A 559 -10.61 1.35 36.90
C VAL A 559 -10.54 2.03 35.53
N ALA A 560 -10.94 1.32 34.47
CA ALA A 560 -10.93 1.83 33.10
C ALA A 560 -11.85 3.06 32.95
N TRP A 561 -13.13 2.92 33.31
CA TRP A 561 -14.10 4.02 33.18
C TRP A 561 -13.74 5.21 34.06
N SER A 562 -13.38 4.98 35.33
CA SER A 562 -13.04 6.07 36.25
C SER A 562 -11.83 6.86 35.79
N THR A 563 -10.81 6.18 35.24
CA THR A 563 -9.61 6.83 34.72
C THR A 563 -9.91 7.63 33.44
N VAL A 564 -10.61 7.01 32.48
CA VAL A 564 -10.97 7.66 31.20
C VAL A 564 -11.88 8.86 31.45
N TYR A 565 -12.86 8.74 32.34
CA TYR A 565 -13.77 9.83 32.67
C TYR A 565 -13.03 10.99 33.35
N ALA A 566 -12.24 10.73 34.40
CA ALA A 566 -11.55 11.79 35.13
C ALA A 566 -10.50 12.51 34.28
N ILE A 567 -9.61 11.77 33.62
CA ILE A 567 -8.55 12.35 32.79
C ILE A 567 -9.15 12.93 31.50
N GLY A 568 -10.04 12.19 30.84
CA GLY A 568 -10.66 12.62 29.59
C GLY A 568 -11.48 13.90 29.72
N THR A 569 -12.22 14.07 30.81
CA THR A 569 -13.00 15.29 31.08
C THR A 569 -12.10 16.49 31.37
N ILE A 570 -11.03 16.32 32.14
CA ILE A 570 -10.08 17.42 32.41
C ILE A 570 -9.37 17.84 31.11
N LEU A 571 -8.99 16.88 30.28
CA LEU A 571 -8.34 17.14 29.00
C LEU A 571 -9.31 17.79 28.00
N SER A 572 -10.57 17.35 27.93
CA SER A 572 -11.55 17.95 27.01
C SER A 572 -11.82 19.42 27.32
N MET A 573 -11.83 19.79 28.61
CA MET A 573 -11.97 21.19 29.05
C MET A 573 -10.85 22.13 28.58
N GLN A 574 -9.68 21.59 28.20
CA GLN A 574 -8.56 22.41 27.72
C GLN A 574 -8.80 22.99 26.31
N ILE A 575 -9.74 22.42 25.56
CA ILE A 575 -10.08 22.93 24.23
C ILE A 575 -10.98 24.16 24.40
N PRO A 576 -10.59 25.36 23.94
CA PRO A 576 -11.34 26.60 24.18
C PRO A 576 -12.79 26.55 23.70
N PHE A 577 -13.04 25.89 22.56
CA PHE A 577 -14.39 25.71 22.02
C PHE A 577 -15.30 24.89 22.94
N VAL A 578 -14.74 23.92 23.65
CA VAL A 578 -15.45 23.04 24.56
C VAL A 578 -15.60 23.71 25.93
N GLY A 579 -14.52 24.31 26.46
CA GLY A 579 -14.53 25.03 27.72
C GLY A 579 -15.16 24.21 28.86
N PHE A 580 -16.22 24.75 29.48
CA PHE A 580 -16.93 24.10 30.58
C PHE A 580 -18.17 23.29 30.15
N GLN A 581 -18.38 23.08 28.84
CA GLN A 581 -19.50 22.27 28.34
C GLN A 581 -19.60 20.87 29.00
N PRO A 582 -18.49 20.12 29.23
CA PRO A 582 -18.57 18.77 29.80
C PRO A 582 -19.20 18.69 31.21
N VAL A 583 -19.25 19.80 31.94
CA VAL A 583 -19.86 19.87 33.28
C VAL A 583 -21.18 20.62 33.31
N GLN A 584 -21.46 21.45 32.31
CA GLN A 584 -22.66 22.29 32.27
C GLN A 584 -23.77 21.72 31.38
N THR A 585 -23.43 21.01 30.29
CA THR A 585 -24.42 20.56 29.32
C THR A 585 -25.02 19.20 29.67
N SER A 586 -26.31 19.03 29.37
CA SER A 586 -27.05 17.77 29.58
C SER A 586 -26.45 16.59 28.81
N GLU A 587 -25.79 16.86 27.68
CA GLU A 587 -25.16 15.87 26.79
C GLU A 587 -24.08 15.05 27.49
N HIS A 588 -23.42 15.59 28.52
CA HIS A 588 -22.35 14.93 29.27
C HIS A 588 -22.82 14.37 30.62
N MET A 589 -24.05 14.67 31.03
CA MET A 589 -24.60 14.23 32.32
C MET A 589 -24.78 12.72 32.39
N GLY A 590 -25.01 12.05 31.26
CA GLY A 590 -25.03 10.58 31.20
C GLY A 590 -23.70 9.96 31.65
N ALA A 591 -22.58 10.54 31.23
CA ALA A 591 -21.25 10.10 31.64
C ALA A 591 -20.98 10.36 33.13
N LEU A 592 -21.35 11.54 33.63
CA LEU A 592 -21.24 11.87 35.07
C LEU A 592 -22.11 10.95 35.93
N GLY A 593 -23.34 10.66 35.50
CA GLY A 593 -24.27 9.78 36.20
C GLY A 593 -23.74 8.36 36.31
N VAL A 594 -23.22 7.78 35.22
CA VAL A 594 -22.61 6.45 35.24
C VAL A 594 -21.32 6.43 36.06
N PHE A 595 -20.51 7.49 36.02
CA PHE A 595 -19.34 7.64 36.90
C PHE A 595 -19.75 7.60 38.38
N GLY A 596 -20.75 8.39 38.80
CA GLY A 596 -21.28 8.36 40.17
C GLY A 596 -21.82 6.98 40.56
N LEU A 597 -22.58 6.33 39.68
CA LEU A 597 -23.10 4.99 39.88
C LEU A 597 -21.98 3.95 40.09
N CYS A 598 -20.89 4.05 39.32
CA CYS A 598 -19.74 3.17 39.47
C CYS A 598 -19.06 3.31 40.84
N GLN A 599 -18.94 4.53 41.36
CA GLN A 599 -18.41 4.76 42.71
C GLN A 599 -19.30 4.14 43.79
N LEU A 600 -20.62 4.30 43.68
CA LEU A 600 -21.58 3.73 44.61
C LEU A 600 -21.55 2.19 44.60
N ILE A 601 -21.48 1.57 43.42
CA ILE A 601 -21.42 0.10 43.29
C ILE A 601 -20.10 -0.43 43.85
N ALA A 602 -18.98 0.22 43.55
CA ALA A 602 -17.67 -0.19 44.07
C ALA A 602 -17.62 -0.07 45.59
N PHE A 603 -18.13 1.03 46.15
CA PHE A 603 -18.23 1.24 47.59
C PHE A 603 -19.16 0.21 48.25
N SER A 604 -20.32 -0.06 47.65
CA SER A 604 -21.28 -1.07 48.12
C SER A 604 -20.65 -2.46 48.17
N ARG A 605 -19.94 -2.89 47.12
CA ARG A 605 -19.21 -4.17 47.11
C ARG A 605 -18.10 -4.25 48.15
N TRP A 606 -17.38 -3.14 48.37
CA TRP A 606 -16.38 -3.06 49.43
C TRP A 606 -17.02 -3.20 50.82
N LEU A 607 -18.15 -2.52 51.05
CA LEU A 607 -18.90 -2.61 52.30
C LEU A 607 -19.43 -4.03 52.55
N GLN A 608 -19.95 -4.68 51.50
CA GLN A 608 -20.42 -6.07 51.52
C GLN A 608 -19.30 -7.05 51.91
N SER A 609 -18.04 -6.74 51.59
CA SER A 609 -16.89 -7.58 51.98
C SER A 609 -16.48 -7.44 53.45
N LYS A 610 -16.95 -6.39 54.14
CA LYS A 610 -16.56 -6.06 55.52
C LYS A 610 -17.67 -6.28 56.55
N LEU A 611 -18.92 -6.36 56.12
CA LEU A 611 -20.10 -6.50 56.98
C LEU A 611 -20.74 -7.89 56.86
N SER A 612 -21.50 -8.29 57.88
CA SER A 612 -22.39 -9.45 57.79
C SER A 612 -23.59 -9.14 56.89
N SER A 613 -24.14 -10.16 56.22
CA SER A 613 -25.24 -10.01 55.24
C SER A 613 -26.46 -9.29 55.82
N GLU A 614 -26.80 -9.53 57.08
CA GLU A 614 -27.94 -8.88 57.76
C GLU A 614 -27.70 -7.38 58.02
N SER A 615 -26.49 -7.00 58.43
CA SER A 615 -26.14 -5.59 58.63
C SER A 615 -26.03 -4.83 57.31
N PHE A 616 -25.58 -5.52 56.25
CA PHE A 616 -25.54 -4.96 54.90
C PHE A 616 -26.94 -4.68 54.35
N ASP A 617 -27.89 -5.61 54.49
CA ASP A 617 -29.26 -5.43 53.98
C ASP A 617 -30.01 -4.28 54.67
N LEU A 618 -29.82 -4.13 55.99
CA LEU A 618 -30.37 -3.01 56.75
C LEU A 618 -29.78 -1.67 56.27
N LEU A 619 -28.45 -1.62 56.13
CA LEU A 619 -27.74 -0.42 55.71
C LEU A 619 -28.09 -0.06 54.25
N PHE A 620 -28.14 -1.04 53.35
CA PHE A 620 -28.50 -0.85 51.95
C PHE A 620 -29.92 -0.29 51.79
N ARG A 621 -30.90 -0.82 52.55
CA ARG A 621 -32.27 -0.29 52.58
C ARG A 621 -32.33 1.15 53.11
N SER A 622 -31.55 1.46 54.16
CA SER A 622 -31.47 2.82 54.72
C SER A 622 -30.82 3.82 53.76
N VAL A 623 -29.80 3.40 53.01
CA VAL A 623 -29.10 4.24 52.02
C VAL A 623 -29.98 4.47 50.79
N ILE A 624 -30.67 3.45 50.28
CA ILE A 624 -31.60 3.64 49.16
C ILE A 624 -32.76 4.58 49.53
N THR A 625 -33.31 4.45 50.73
CA THR A 625 -34.37 5.36 51.20
C THR A 625 -33.85 6.79 51.39
N ALA A 626 -32.63 6.96 51.91
CA ALA A 626 -31.99 8.28 52.01
C ALA A 626 -31.67 8.89 50.64
N ILE A 627 -31.15 8.11 49.68
CA ILE A 627 -30.89 8.56 48.31
C ILE A 627 -32.20 8.88 47.61
N GLY A 628 -33.26 8.08 47.79
CA GLY A 628 -34.59 8.36 47.26
C GLY A 628 -35.17 9.67 47.78
N ALA A 629 -35.03 9.94 49.09
CA ALA A 629 -35.43 11.21 49.69
C ALA A 629 -34.59 12.39 49.19
N ALA A 630 -33.28 12.22 49.04
CA ALA A 630 -32.38 13.25 48.51
C ALA A 630 -32.64 13.53 47.02
N MET A 631 -32.93 12.51 46.22
CA MET A 631 -33.32 12.63 44.80
C MET A 631 -34.66 13.34 44.65
N PHE A 632 -35.65 13.02 45.50
CA PHE A 632 -36.92 13.74 45.52
C PHE A 632 -36.72 15.22 45.87
N LEU A 633 -35.87 15.52 46.86
CA LEU A 633 -35.51 16.89 47.22
C LEU A 633 -34.74 17.61 46.10
N ALA A 634 -33.83 16.91 45.42
CA ALA A 634 -33.04 17.46 44.32
C ALA A 634 -33.90 17.72 43.08
N ILE A 635 -34.87 16.87 42.76
CA ILE A 635 -35.84 17.09 41.66
C ILE A 635 -36.75 18.27 42.02
N ALA A 636 -37.25 18.35 43.26
CA ALA A 636 -38.04 19.49 43.72
C ALA A 636 -37.24 20.82 43.66
N LEU A 637 -35.96 20.80 44.03
CA LEU A 637 -35.07 21.96 43.94
C LEU A 637 -34.67 22.30 42.50
N ALA A 638 -34.45 21.31 41.63
CA ALA A 638 -34.14 21.51 40.23
C ALA A 638 -35.32 22.09 39.45
N SER A 639 -36.55 21.65 39.76
CA SER A 639 -37.79 22.27 39.26
C SER A 639 -37.98 23.70 39.75
N PHE A 640 -37.41 24.06 40.90
CA PHE A 640 -37.51 25.42 41.46
C PHE A 640 -36.45 26.39 40.90
N PHE A 641 -35.26 25.91 40.51
CA PHE A 641 -34.14 26.77 40.12
C PHE A 641 -33.91 26.93 38.61
N GLU A 642 -34.60 26.19 37.73
CA GLU A 642 -34.46 26.26 36.25
C GLU A 642 -32.99 26.25 35.74
N LYS A 643 -32.06 25.68 36.52
CA LYS A 643 -30.61 25.87 36.33
C LYS A 643 -29.90 24.82 35.46
N VAL A 644 -30.64 23.87 34.87
CA VAL A 644 -30.06 22.89 33.95
C VAL A 644 -30.32 23.37 32.52
N ALA A 645 -29.24 23.70 31.80
CA ALA A 645 -29.34 24.06 30.40
C ALA A 645 -29.95 22.89 29.61
N PRO A 646 -30.98 23.13 28.78
CA PRO A 646 -31.59 22.09 27.96
C PRO A 646 -30.61 21.55 26.91
N TRP A 647 -30.95 20.40 26.31
CA TRP A 647 -30.23 19.85 25.17
C TRP A 647 -30.07 20.91 24.07
N THR A 648 -28.90 20.97 23.43
CA THR A 648 -28.72 21.88 22.30
C THR A 648 -29.60 21.44 21.12
N GLY A 649 -30.15 22.40 20.37
CA GLY A 649 -31.16 22.12 19.34
C GLY A 649 -30.72 21.11 18.26
N ARG A 650 -29.42 21.07 17.94
CA ARG A 650 -28.86 20.11 16.97
C ARG A 650 -28.85 18.67 17.49
N PHE A 651 -28.45 18.44 18.73
CA PHE A 651 -28.48 17.09 19.31
C PHE A 651 -29.89 16.66 19.67
N TYR A 652 -30.75 17.59 20.11
CA TYR A 652 -32.15 17.30 20.35
C TYR A 652 -32.87 16.83 19.06
N SER A 653 -32.54 17.43 17.90
CA SER A 653 -33.10 16.98 16.62
C SER A 653 -32.72 15.55 16.20
N LEU A 654 -31.67 14.97 16.79
CA LEU A 654 -31.31 13.57 16.56
C LEU A 654 -32.16 12.60 17.39
N LEU A 655 -32.74 13.07 18.49
CA LEU A 655 -33.66 12.31 19.34
C LEU A 655 -35.12 12.52 18.89
N ASP A 656 -35.47 13.76 18.56
CA ASP A 656 -36.75 14.13 17.95
C ASP A 656 -36.51 14.73 16.55
N PRO A 657 -36.63 13.93 15.47
CA PRO A 657 -36.39 14.39 14.11
C PRO A 657 -37.39 15.45 13.62
N SER A 658 -38.50 15.65 14.33
CA SER A 658 -39.52 16.64 13.95
C SER A 658 -39.17 18.05 14.43
N TYR A 659 -38.35 18.18 15.47
CA TYR A 659 -38.09 19.46 16.14
C TYR A 659 -37.39 20.47 15.22
N ALA A 660 -36.31 20.08 14.56
CA ALA A 660 -35.55 20.97 13.68
C ALA A 660 -36.42 21.48 12.52
N LYS A 661 -37.19 20.58 11.89
CA LYS A 661 -38.08 20.94 10.77
C LYS A 661 -39.14 21.97 11.17
N ASN A 662 -39.68 21.86 12.38
CA ASN A 662 -40.79 22.71 12.84
C ASN A 662 -40.32 24.02 13.49
N HIS A 663 -39.16 24.04 14.14
CA HIS A 663 -38.74 25.16 14.98
C HIS A 663 -37.46 25.87 14.51
N ILE A 664 -36.56 25.20 13.79
CA ILE A 664 -35.26 25.78 13.38
C ILE A 664 -35.01 25.51 11.88
N PRO A 665 -35.54 26.34 10.97
CA PRO A 665 -35.49 26.08 9.53
C PRO A 665 -34.06 26.04 8.97
N ILE A 666 -33.10 26.74 9.58
CA ILE A 666 -31.68 26.74 9.16
C ILE A 666 -31.04 25.35 9.31
N ILE A 667 -31.41 24.60 10.36
CA ILE A 667 -30.88 23.23 10.54
C ILE A 667 -31.51 22.31 9.49
N ALA A 668 -32.81 22.47 9.24
CA ALA A 668 -33.54 21.65 8.27
C ALA A 668 -33.19 21.96 6.80
N SER A 669 -32.69 23.16 6.49
CA SER A 669 -32.33 23.57 5.13
C SER A 669 -31.08 22.86 4.59
N VAL A 670 -30.22 22.33 5.46
CA VAL A 670 -29.04 21.59 5.01
C VAL A 670 -29.46 20.21 4.51
N SER A 671 -29.09 19.89 3.27
CA SER A 671 -29.44 18.60 2.64
C SER A 671 -28.93 17.38 3.43
N GLU A 672 -27.82 17.53 4.15
CA GLU A 672 -27.21 16.49 4.98
C GLU A 672 -28.02 16.10 6.23
N HIS A 673 -28.92 16.98 6.68
CA HIS A 673 -29.78 16.75 7.86
C HIS A 673 -31.03 15.93 7.55
N GLN A 674 -31.24 15.57 6.27
CA GLN A 674 -32.37 14.74 5.85
C GLN A 674 -32.20 13.27 6.28
N PRO A 675 -33.31 12.53 6.43
CA PRO A 675 -33.28 11.10 6.73
C PRO A 675 -32.79 10.27 5.53
N THR A 676 -32.15 9.13 5.81
CA THR A 676 -31.62 8.22 4.78
C THR A 676 -32.67 7.30 4.19
N ALA A 677 -32.73 7.21 2.86
CA ALA A 677 -33.50 6.16 2.18
C ALA A 677 -32.72 4.83 2.14
N TRP A 678 -33.42 3.69 2.00
CA TRP A 678 -32.80 2.37 1.89
C TRP A 678 -31.84 2.26 0.69
N ALA A 679 -32.12 2.99 -0.39
CA ALA A 679 -31.28 3.02 -1.58
C ALA A 679 -29.87 3.57 -1.26
N SER A 680 -29.78 4.58 -0.39
CA SER A 680 -28.50 5.15 0.08
C SER A 680 -27.71 4.13 0.90
N TYR A 681 -28.36 3.34 1.76
CA TYR A 681 -27.69 2.25 2.49
C TYR A 681 -27.06 1.23 1.56
N PHE A 682 -27.80 0.80 0.53
CA PHE A 682 -27.26 -0.15 -0.44
C PHE A 682 -26.15 0.46 -1.29
N PHE A 683 -26.32 1.71 -1.72
CA PHE A 683 -25.33 2.44 -2.52
C PHE A 683 -23.98 2.58 -1.79
N ASP A 684 -24.00 2.90 -0.50
CA ASP A 684 -22.80 3.15 0.29
C ASP A 684 -22.12 1.91 0.86
N LEU A 685 -22.87 0.82 1.08
CA LEU A 685 -22.39 -0.35 1.83
C LEU A 685 -22.46 -1.67 1.05
N HIS A 686 -23.24 -1.76 -0.03
CA HIS A 686 -23.41 -2.94 -0.90
C HIS A 686 -23.53 -4.26 -0.11
N MET A 687 -22.52 -5.13 -0.18
CA MET A 687 -22.48 -6.44 0.50
C MET A 687 -22.56 -6.36 2.03
N LEU A 688 -22.08 -5.26 2.63
CA LEU A 688 -22.03 -5.11 4.09
C LEU A 688 -23.43 -5.09 4.71
N VAL A 689 -24.45 -4.62 3.98
CA VAL A 689 -25.85 -4.61 4.45
C VAL A 689 -26.34 -6.04 4.73
N PHE A 690 -25.93 -7.03 3.94
CA PHE A 690 -26.36 -8.41 4.10
C PHE A 690 -25.49 -9.20 5.09
N THR A 691 -24.20 -8.89 5.18
CA THR A 691 -23.26 -9.59 6.08
C THR A 691 -23.31 -9.05 7.51
N PHE A 692 -23.81 -7.82 7.71
CA PHE A 692 -23.92 -7.21 9.01
C PHE A 692 -24.83 -7.97 10.00
N PRO A 693 -26.08 -8.36 9.66
CA PRO A 693 -26.92 -9.15 10.57
C PRO A 693 -26.29 -10.48 10.96
N LEU A 694 -25.54 -11.09 10.04
CA LEU A 694 -24.80 -12.31 10.31
C LEU A 694 -23.65 -12.07 11.30
N GLY A 695 -22.91 -10.97 11.14
CA GLY A 695 -21.91 -10.53 12.10
C GLY A 695 -22.49 -10.35 13.50
N LEU A 696 -23.62 -9.66 13.61
CA LEU A 696 -24.34 -9.50 14.88
C LEU A 696 -24.71 -10.86 15.49
N TYR A 697 -25.26 -11.78 14.70
CA TYR A 697 -25.62 -13.12 15.17
C TYR A 697 -24.43 -13.87 15.78
N TYR A 698 -23.26 -13.84 15.15
CA TYR A 698 -22.05 -14.46 15.71
C TYR A 698 -21.60 -13.81 17.01
N VAL A 699 -21.67 -12.47 17.10
CA VAL A 699 -21.30 -11.73 18.31
C VAL A 699 -22.28 -12.00 19.46
N PHE A 700 -23.59 -12.12 19.19
CA PHE A 700 -24.59 -12.53 20.18
C PHE A 700 -24.41 -13.99 20.62
N SER A 701 -23.98 -14.87 19.73
CA SER A 701 -23.73 -16.28 20.05
C SER A 701 -22.54 -16.44 21.02
N LYS A 702 -21.54 -15.55 20.94
CA LYS A 702 -20.37 -15.51 21.83
C LYS A 702 -20.28 -14.18 22.58
N LEU A 703 -21.16 -14.02 23.58
CA LEU A 703 -21.22 -12.82 24.41
C LEU A 703 -20.00 -12.69 25.34
N THR A 704 -19.05 -11.84 24.95
CA THR A 704 -17.94 -11.36 25.79
C THR A 704 -18.18 -9.91 26.24
N ASP A 705 -17.40 -9.42 27.21
CA ASP A 705 -17.50 -8.04 27.71
C ASP A 705 -17.25 -7.01 26.57
N HIS A 706 -16.36 -7.34 25.62
CA HIS A 706 -16.05 -6.54 24.43
C HIS A 706 -17.13 -6.69 23.33
N SER A 707 -17.72 -7.87 23.18
CA SER A 707 -18.84 -8.12 22.26
C SER A 707 -20.04 -7.23 22.56
N ILE A 708 -20.32 -6.96 23.85
CA ILE A 708 -21.41 -6.08 24.26
C ILE A 708 -21.15 -4.64 23.77
N PHE A 709 -19.91 -4.18 23.82
CA PHE A 709 -19.55 -2.85 23.32
C PHE A 709 -19.85 -2.68 21.83
N ILE A 710 -19.43 -3.64 20.99
CA ILE A 710 -19.66 -3.55 19.54
C ILE A 710 -21.15 -3.66 19.18
N ILE A 711 -21.92 -4.46 19.92
CA ILE A 711 -23.38 -4.52 19.76
C ILE A 711 -23.99 -3.13 20.03
N MET A 712 -23.63 -2.49 21.15
CA MET A 712 -24.16 -1.16 21.47
C MET A 712 -23.74 -0.11 20.47
N TYR A 713 -22.49 -0.14 20.02
CA TYR A 713 -22.02 0.74 18.96
C TYR A 713 -22.85 0.58 17.69
N SER A 714 -23.12 -0.67 17.29
CA SER A 714 -23.87 -0.96 16.06
C SER A 714 -25.32 -0.50 16.11
N VAL A 715 -26.05 -0.82 17.19
CA VAL A 715 -27.48 -0.48 17.33
C VAL A 715 -27.65 1.04 17.39
N THR A 716 -26.78 1.71 18.14
CA THR A 716 -26.81 3.17 18.29
C THR A 716 -26.46 3.86 16.97
N SER A 717 -25.45 3.37 16.24
CA SER A 717 -25.04 3.96 14.96
C SER A 717 -26.09 3.77 13.86
N ILE A 718 -26.77 2.61 13.81
CA ILE A 718 -27.86 2.36 12.84
C ILE A 718 -29.03 3.31 13.07
N TYR A 719 -29.41 3.54 14.32
CA TYR A 719 -30.48 4.47 14.63
C TYR A 719 -30.13 5.89 14.14
N PHE A 720 -28.92 6.37 14.49
CA PHE A 720 -28.51 7.72 14.11
C PHE A 720 -28.29 7.90 12.61
N SER A 721 -27.75 6.89 11.91
CA SER A 721 -27.67 6.94 10.44
C SER A 721 -29.06 6.94 9.80
N GLY A 722 -30.06 6.30 10.42
CA GLY A 722 -31.44 6.29 9.96
C GLY A 722 -32.09 7.67 10.01
N VAL A 723 -31.77 8.43 11.05
CA VAL A 723 -32.29 9.79 11.28
C VAL A 723 -31.60 10.82 10.39
N MET A 724 -30.28 10.68 10.14
CA MET A 724 -29.49 11.69 9.43
C MET A 724 -28.46 11.07 8.47
N VAL A 725 -28.47 11.50 7.20
CA VAL A 725 -27.57 11.01 6.13
C VAL A 725 -26.09 11.19 6.49
N ARG A 726 -25.68 12.33 7.06
CA ARG A 726 -24.25 12.55 7.44
C ARG A 726 -23.72 11.51 8.43
N LEU A 727 -24.58 10.94 9.29
CA LEU A 727 -24.16 9.98 10.32
C LEU A 727 -23.92 8.57 9.77
N MET A 728 -24.22 8.34 8.48
CA MET A 728 -23.79 7.14 7.74
C MET A 728 -22.27 6.91 7.83
N LEU A 729 -21.49 8.00 7.92
CA LEU A 729 -20.04 7.97 8.11
C LEU A 729 -19.63 7.22 9.39
N THR A 730 -20.39 7.39 10.48
CA THR A 730 -20.11 6.71 11.75
C THR A 730 -20.55 5.25 11.73
N LEU A 731 -21.56 4.91 10.92
CA LEU A 731 -22.00 3.54 10.73
C LEU A 731 -21.00 2.69 9.94
N ALA A 732 -20.37 3.26 8.90
CA ALA A 732 -19.53 2.51 7.97
C ALA A 732 -18.43 1.65 8.64
N PRO A 733 -17.61 2.17 9.59
CA PRO A 733 -16.65 1.33 10.31
C PRO A 733 -17.29 0.16 11.07
N CYS A 734 -18.44 0.39 11.70
CA CYS A 734 -19.14 -0.65 12.45
C CYS A 734 -19.61 -1.78 11.52
N MET A 735 -20.12 -1.42 10.35
CA MET A 735 -20.57 -2.36 9.33
C MET A 735 -19.41 -3.19 8.78
N CYS A 736 -18.25 -2.58 8.55
CA CYS A 736 -17.06 -3.30 8.10
C CYS A 736 -16.54 -4.30 9.14
N ILE A 737 -16.54 -3.92 10.43
CA ILE A 737 -16.10 -4.80 11.53
C ILE A 737 -17.03 -6.02 11.63
N LEU A 738 -18.34 -5.79 11.74
CA LEU A 738 -19.31 -6.88 11.89
C LEU A 738 -19.46 -7.70 10.60
N GLY A 739 -19.45 -7.07 9.43
CA GLY A 739 -19.41 -7.75 8.15
C GLY A 739 -18.15 -8.62 8.00
N GLY A 740 -16.99 -8.13 8.44
CA GLY A 740 -15.75 -8.90 8.48
C GLY A 740 -15.81 -10.11 9.41
N ILE A 741 -16.39 -9.96 10.61
CA ILE A 741 -16.64 -11.07 11.54
C ILE A 741 -17.60 -12.10 10.94
N GLY A 742 -18.69 -11.64 10.32
CA GLY A 742 -19.69 -12.52 9.68
C GLY A 742 -19.09 -13.35 8.55
N VAL A 743 -18.32 -12.71 7.68
CA VAL A 743 -17.63 -13.37 6.57
C VAL A 743 -16.52 -14.30 7.04
N SER A 744 -15.73 -13.90 8.04
CA SER A 744 -14.73 -14.78 8.67
C SER A 744 -15.39 -16.03 9.24
N GLY A 745 -16.54 -15.89 9.93
CA GLY A 745 -17.31 -17.02 10.46
C GLY A 745 -17.78 -18.00 9.38
N ILE A 746 -18.23 -17.50 8.22
CA ILE A 746 -18.56 -18.34 7.06
C ILE A 746 -17.30 -19.10 6.60
N LEU A 747 -16.20 -18.38 6.34
CA LEU A 747 -14.97 -18.98 5.80
C LEU A 747 -14.39 -20.04 6.75
N GLN A 748 -14.33 -19.76 8.05
CA GLN A 748 -13.86 -20.72 9.06
C GLN A 748 -14.72 -21.99 9.12
N THR A 749 -16.01 -21.90 8.82
CA THR A 749 -16.93 -23.05 8.86
C THR A 749 -16.83 -23.91 7.60
N PHE A 750 -16.70 -23.28 6.41
CA PHE A 750 -16.76 -24.00 5.14
C PHE A 750 -15.40 -24.42 4.56
N VAL A 751 -14.33 -23.65 4.79
CA VAL A 751 -12.98 -23.98 4.24
C VAL A 751 -12.44 -25.32 4.73
N PRO A 752 -12.51 -25.69 6.04
CA PRO A 752 -12.02 -26.98 6.51
C PRO A 752 -12.76 -28.19 5.88
N ASN A 753 -14.03 -28.01 5.51
CA ASN A 753 -14.83 -29.06 4.86
C ASN A 753 -14.41 -29.29 3.39
N VAL A 754 -13.83 -28.28 2.74
CA VAL A 754 -13.24 -28.40 1.41
C VAL A 754 -11.93 -29.18 1.49
N ASP A 755 -11.06 -28.82 2.43
CA ASP A 755 -9.75 -29.44 2.62
C ASP A 755 -9.86 -30.94 2.95
N ALA A 756 -10.79 -31.31 3.85
CA ALA A 756 -11.05 -32.71 4.22
C ALA A 756 -11.47 -33.60 3.02
N SER A 757 -12.07 -33.01 1.99
CA SER A 757 -12.45 -33.74 0.77
C SER A 757 -11.26 -33.94 -0.17
N SER A 758 -10.32 -32.98 -0.21
CA SER A 758 -9.10 -33.07 -1.02
C SER A 758 -8.14 -34.12 -0.47
N SER A 759 -7.94 -34.17 0.85
CA SER A 759 -7.11 -35.17 1.52
C SER A 759 -7.67 -36.60 1.40
N SER A 760 -9.00 -36.75 1.42
CA SER A 760 -9.65 -38.06 1.20
C SER A 760 -9.48 -38.59 -0.23
N LYS A 761 -9.35 -37.69 -1.22
CA LYS A 761 -9.07 -38.06 -2.63
C LYS A 761 -7.60 -38.42 -2.83
N GLU A 762 -6.68 -37.76 -2.13
CA GLU A 762 -5.24 -38.11 -2.14
C GLU A 762 -4.96 -39.45 -1.44
N GLU A 763 -5.59 -39.73 -0.30
CA GLU A 763 -5.48 -41.04 0.37
C GLU A 763 -6.10 -42.18 -0.45
N ALA A 764 -7.21 -41.93 -1.16
CA ALA A 764 -7.82 -42.90 -2.07
C ALA A 764 -6.95 -43.23 -3.29
N GLN A 765 -6.15 -42.26 -3.78
CA GLN A 765 -5.18 -42.50 -4.85
C GLN A 765 -3.90 -43.19 -4.35
N ALA A 766 -3.48 -42.94 -3.11
CA ALA A 766 -2.32 -43.60 -2.50
C ALA A 766 -2.57 -45.09 -2.17
N HIS A 767 -3.79 -45.47 -1.80
CA HIS A 767 -4.15 -46.86 -1.48
C HIS A 767 -4.48 -47.74 -2.71
N GLY A 768 -4.43 -47.21 -3.94
CA GLY A 768 -4.66 -47.97 -5.17
C GLY A 768 -3.53 -48.93 -5.59
N LYS A 769 -2.46 -49.07 -4.82
CA LYS A 769 -1.31 -49.95 -5.12
C LYS A 769 -0.80 -50.72 -3.89
N SER A 770 -1.62 -51.57 -3.30
CA SER A 770 -1.12 -52.77 -2.60
C SER A 770 -2.26 -53.72 -2.25
N THR A 771 -2.45 -54.75 -3.07
CA THR A 771 -3.17 -55.97 -2.68
C THR A 771 -2.21 -56.89 -1.93
N THR A 772 -2.40 -57.08 -0.62
CA THR A 772 -2.52 -58.40 0.06
C THR A 772 -2.45 -58.29 1.59
N SER A 773 -3.20 -59.19 2.23
CA SER A 773 -3.18 -59.63 3.64
C SER A 773 -3.97 -58.84 4.70
N GLY A 774 -5.11 -59.44 5.11
CA GLY A 774 -5.19 -60.08 6.43
C GLY A 774 -5.58 -59.22 7.64
N GLN A 775 -6.89 -59.10 7.87
CA GLN A 775 -7.57 -59.25 9.18
C GLN A 775 -6.84 -58.77 10.46
N ALA A 776 -6.98 -57.49 10.81
CA ALA A 776 -6.85 -57.01 12.21
C ALA A 776 -7.45 -55.60 12.45
N ALA A 777 -8.54 -55.21 11.78
CA ALA A 777 -9.13 -53.86 11.91
C ALA A 777 -10.64 -53.89 12.21
N GLY A 778 -11.08 -54.85 13.03
CA GLY A 778 -12.49 -55.13 13.31
C GLY A 778 -13.13 -54.34 14.46
N GLN A 779 -12.41 -53.50 15.20
CA GLN A 779 -12.94 -52.94 16.46
C GLN A 779 -12.93 -51.42 16.62
N ALA A 780 -12.31 -50.65 15.72
CA ALA A 780 -12.39 -49.17 15.73
C ALA A 780 -13.47 -48.61 14.78
N LYS A 781 -14.31 -49.48 14.18
CA LYS A 781 -15.30 -49.10 13.15
C LYS A 781 -16.74 -48.97 13.67
N LYS A 782 -16.96 -49.02 14.99
CA LYS A 782 -18.32 -49.01 15.59
C LYS A 782 -18.79 -47.67 16.17
N ASP A 783 -17.90 -46.70 16.42
CA ASP A 783 -18.27 -45.40 17.02
C ASP A 783 -18.33 -44.21 16.03
N LYS A 784 -18.24 -44.47 14.72
CA LYS A 784 -18.37 -43.45 13.65
C LYS A 784 -19.53 -43.72 12.69
N LYS A 785 -20.60 -44.36 13.17
CA LYS A 785 -21.84 -44.61 12.42
C LYS A 785 -23.05 -43.97 13.10
N GLN A 786 -23.00 -42.66 13.28
CA GLN A 786 -24.20 -41.83 13.40
C GLN A 786 -23.81 -40.45 12.83
N ASP A 787 -24.66 -39.88 11.98
CA ASP A 787 -24.48 -38.69 11.13
C ASP A 787 -23.94 -38.90 9.69
N SER A 788 -24.27 -40.04 9.07
CA SER A 788 -24.34 -40.12 7.60
C SER A 788 -25.74 -39.71 7.10
N ASN A 789 -26.02 -38.42 7.03
CA ASN A 789 -27.07 -37.90 6.15
C ASN A 789 -26.63 -36.51 5.66
N TYR A 790 -26.50 -36.37 4.33
CA TYR A 790 -26.07 -35.21 3.50
C TYR A 790 -24.77 -35.46 2.68
N PRO A 791 -24.88 -36.12 1.51
CA PRO A 791 -23.75 -36.41 0.61
C PRO A 791 -23.14 -35.18 -0.12
N PHE A 792 -23.67 -33.97 0.07
CA PHE A 792 -23.25 -32.75 -0.64
C PHE A 792 -22.30 -31.82 0.17
N LYS A 793 -21.76 -32.24 1.32
CA LYS A 793 -21.02 -31.32 2.22
C LYS A 793 -19.83 -30.58 1.57
N SER A 794 -19.02 -31.24 0.73
CA SER A 794 -17.83 -30.58 0.13
C SER A 794 -18.17 -29.77 -1.12
N GLU A 795 -19.07 -30.26 -1.97
CA GLU A 795 -19.55 -29.52 -3.15
C GLU A 795 -20.31 -28.27 -2.74
N PHE A 796 -21.17 -28.38 -1.72
CA PHE A 796 -21.87 -27.24 -1.13
C PHE A 796 -20.90 -26.25 -0.47
N ALA A 797 -19.90 -26.73 0.28
CA ALA A 797 -18.88 -25.86 0.87
C ALA A 797 -18.06 -25.12 -0.19
N CYS A 798 -17.68 -25.80 -1.28
CA CYS A 798 -16.99 -25.20 -2.42
C CYS A 798 -17.86 -24.13 -3.11
N ALA A 799 -19.15 -24.43 -3.32
CA ALA A 799 -20.11 -23.47 -3.88
C ALA A 799 -20.26 -22.22 -3.00
N VAL A 800 -20.33 -22.38 -1.67
CA VAL A 800 -20.41 -21.25 -0.73
C VAL A 800 -19.14 -20.40 -0.78
N VAL A 801 -17.95 -21.02 -0.78
CA VAL A 801 -16.67 -20.28 -0.90
C VAL A 801 -16.61 -19.51 -2.22
N PHE A 802 -17.04 -20.12 -3.33
CA PHE A 802 -17.12 -19.45 -4.63
C PHE A 802 -18.08 -18.25 -4.61
N ILE A 803 -19.25 -18.36 -3.98
CA ILE A 803 -20.20 -17.25 -3.82
C ILE A 803 -19.58 -16.11 -3.02
N VAL A 804 -18.87 -16.39 -1.93
CA VAL A 804 -18.18 -15.36 -1.14
C VAL A 804 -17.12 -14.63 -1.95
N ILE A 805 -16.32 -15.36 -2.74
CA ILE A 805 -15.31 -14.76 -3.64
C ILE A 805 -15.99 -13.89 -4.70
N TYR A 806 -17.08 -14.36 -5.31
CA TYR A 806 -17.85 -13.57 -6.26
C TYR A 806 -18.40 -12.28 -5.63
N MET A 807 -18.93 -12.36 -4.39
CA MET A 807 -19.40 -11.19 -3.66
C MET A 807 -18.27 -10.19 -3.36
N PHE A 808 -17.05 -10.64 -3.06
CA PHE A 808 -15.89 -9.75 -2.90
C PHE A 808 -15.53 -9.02 -4.19
N ILE A 809 -15.51 -9.72 -5.32
CA ILE A 809 -15.22 -9.11 -6.63
C ILE A 809 -16.31 -8.08 -6.96
N SER A 810 -17.59 -8.44 -6.79
CA SER A 810 -18.72 -7.52 -6.98
C SER A 810 -18.63 -6.30 -6.06
N TYR A 811 -18.29 -6.50 -4.79
CA TYR A 811 -18.09 -5.42 -3.82
C TYR A 811 -16.95 -4.48 -4.24
N ALA A 812 -15.79 -5.00 -4.63
CA ALA A 812 -14.66 -4.19 -5.06
C ALA A 812 -14.99 -3.37 -6.32
N MET A 813 -15.67 -3.98 -7.29
CA MET A 813 -16.12 -3.31 -8.52
C MET A 813 -17.14 -2.20 -8.22
N HIS A 814 -18.14 -2.49 -7.38
CA HIS A 814 -19.14 -1.50 -6.96
C HIS A 814 -18.49 -0.33 -6.22
N CYS A 815 -17.64 -0.60 -5.24
CA CYS A 815 -16.96 0.44 -4.46
C CYS A 815 -16.10 1.36 -5.34
N THR A 816 -15.38 0.77 -6.29
CA THR A 816 -14.56 1.52 -7.25
C THR A 816 -15.43 2.37 -8.18
N TRP A 817 -16.53 1.81 -8.70
CA TRP A 817 -17.46 2.53 -9.56
C TRP A 817 -18.13 3.70 -8.84
N VAL A 818 -18.68 3.48 -7.64
CA VAL A 818 -19.31 4.54 -6.82
C VAL A 818 -18.31 5.65 -6.51
N THR A 819 -17.10 5.29 -6.10
CA THR A 819 -16.07 6.28 -5.78
C THR A 819 -15.70 7.10 -7.02
N SER A 820 -15.48 6.44 -8.15
CA SER A 820 -15.08 7.06 -9.41
C SER A 820 -16.15 7.99 -9.99
N GLU A 821 -17.42 7.57 -10.01
CA GLU A 821 -18.48 8.29 -10.72
C GLU A 821 -19.29 9.23 -9.83
N ALA A 822 -19.55 8.87 -8.56
CA ALA A 822 -20.44 9.65 -7.70
C ALA A 822 -19.68 10.58 -6.75
N TYR A 823 -18.63 10.10 -6.09
CA TYR A 823 -17.94 10.84 -5.03
C TYR A 823 -16.71 11.63 -5.48
N SER A 824 -16.18 11.38 -6.68
CA SER A 824 -14.96 12.05 -7.18
C SER A 824 -15.21 13.27 -8.06
N SER A 825 -16.24 14.07 -7.73
CA SER A 825 -16.59 15.28 -8.48
C SER A 825 -16.27 16.55 -7.67
N PRO A 826 -15.46 17.48 -8.20
CA PRO A 826 -15.19 18.75 -7.53
C PRO A 826 -16.44 19.65 -7.55
N SER A 827 -16.70 20.35 -6.44
CA SER A 827 -17.81 21.32 -6.36
C SER A 827 -17.47 22.68 -6.98
N ILE A 828 -16.18 22.95 -7.21
CA ILE A 828 -15.73 24.27 -7.68
C ILE A 828 -15.63 24.37 -9.21
N VAL A 829 -15.37 23.23 -9.84
CA VAL A 829 -15.26 23.12 -11.28
C VAL A 829 -16.47 22.33 -11.76
N LEU A 830 -17.32 22.94 -12.58
CA LEU A 830 -18.48 22.26 -13.12
C LEU A 830 -18.09 21.56 -14.42
N SER A 831 -18.23 20.23 -14.47
CA SER A 831 -18.00 19.47 -15.70
C SER A 831 -19.32 19.15 -16.39
N ALA A 832 -19.45 19.52 -17.67
CA ALA A 832 -20.56 19.11 -18.52
C ALA A 832 -20.08 18.20 -19.65
N ARG A 833 -20.85 17.14 -19.91
CA ARG A 833 -20.54 16.17 -20.96
C ARG A 833 -21.32 16.50 -22.21
N THR A 834 -20.63 16.97 -23.25
CA THR A 834 -21.24 17.22 -24.57
C THR A 834 -20.95 16.06 -25.53
N ARG A 835 -21.66 15.97 -26.66
CA ARG A 835 -21.39 14.98 -27.72
C ARG A 835 -19.96 15.06 -28.29
N HIS A 836 -19.28 16.20 -28.13
CA HIS A 836 -17.94 16.45 -28.66
C HIS A 836 -16.82 16.33 -27.61
N GLY A 837 -17.16 16.09 -26.33
CA GLY A 837 -16.18 15.95 -25.25
C GLY A 837 -16.68 16.52 -23.91
N ASN A 838 -15.83 16.45 -22.89
CA ASN A 838 -16.07 17.08 -21.59
C ASN A 838 -15.68 18.56 -21.67
N ILE A 839 -16.64 19.45 -21.43
CA ILE A 839 -16.41 20.89 -21.26
C ILE A 839 -16.37 21.16 -19.77
N ILE A 840 -15.41 21.97 -19.35
CA ILE A 840 -15.22 22.37 -17.96
C ILE A 840 -15.58 23.86 -17.86
N PHE A 841 -16.54 24.19 -16.99
CA PHE A 841 -16.89 25.56 -16.61
C PHE A 841 -16.22 25.89 -15.27
N ASP A 842 -15.58 27.05 -15.21
CA ASP A 842 -14.77 27.48 -14.07
C ASP A 842 -15.12 28.89 -13.60
N ASP A 843 -16.40 29.24 -13.77
CA ASP A 843 -16.94 30.58 -13.57
C ASP A 843 -16.78 31.06 -12.12
N PHE A 844 -16.82 30.13 -11.14
CA PHE A 844 -16.59 30.43 -9.73
C PHE A 844 -15.18 30.99 -9.51
N ARG A 845 -14.14 30.31 -10.00
CA ARG A 845 -12.75 30.76 -9.81
C ARG A 845 -12.48 32.04 -10.57
N GLU A 846 -13.05 32.19 -11.76
CA GLU A 846 -12.96 33.43 -12.55
C GLU A 846 -13.58 34.62 -11.79
N ALA A 847 -14.83 34.49 -11.33
CA ALA A 847 -15.53 35.53 -10.59
C ALA A 847 -14.81 35.90 -9.28
N TYR A 848 -14.37 34.91 -8.50
CA TYR A 848 -13.61 35.15 -7.28
C TYR A 848 -12.24 35.78 -7.55
N SER A 849 -11.56 35.40 -8.62
CA SER A 849 -10.29 36.00 -9.04
C SER A 849 -10.48 37.45 -9.50
N TRP A 850 -11.55 37.76 -10.23
CA TRP A 850 -11.91 39.12 -10.60
C TRP A 850 -12.13 39.98 -9.36
N LEU A 851 -12.91 39.47 -8.40
CA LEU A 851 -13.18 40.16 -7.15
C LEU A 851 -11.89 40.44 -6.37
N ARG A 852 -10.93 39.51 -6.39
CA ARG A 852 -9.64 39.64 -5.72
C ARG A 852 -8.72 40.71 -6.33
N HIS A 853 -8.71 40.87 -7.65
CA HIS A 853 -7.76 41.75 -8.33
C HIS A 853 -8.35 43.14 -8.67
N ASN A 854 -9.68 43.25 -8.79
CA ASN A 854 -10.32 44.45 -9.34
C ASN A 854 -11.11 45.28 -8.32
N THR A 855 -11.23 44.81 -7.07
CA THR A 855 -11.91 45.55 -5.99
C THR A 855 -10.90 46.03 -4.94
N LYS A 856 -11.28 47.01 -4.13
CA LYS A 856 -10.44 47.48 -3.00
C LYS A 856 -10.24 46.36 -1.98
N GLU A 857 -9.13 46.40 -1.23
CA GLU A 857 -8.81 45.35 -0.24
C GLU A 857 -9.82 45.30 0.93
N ASP A 858 -10.42 46.43 1.27
CA ASP A 858 -11.43 46.60 2.32
C ASP A 858 -12.87 46.43 1.83
N ALA A 859 -13.06 46.08 0.55
CA ALA A 859 -14.38 45.92 -0.04
C ALA A 859 -15.18 44.79 0.65
N ARG A 860 -16.46 45.08 0.93
CA ARG A 860 -17.37 44.18 1.64
C ARG A 860 -18.33 43.53 0.67
N VAL A 861 -18.34 42.20 0.66
CA VAL A 861 -19.11 41.39 -0.28
C VAL A 861 -20.22 40.69 0.47
N MET A 862 -21.47 40.97 0.08
CA MET A 862 -22.64 40.26 0.56
C MET A 862 -22.98 39.10 -0.39
N SER A 863 -23.12 37.91 0.18
CA SER A 863 -23.58 36.70 -0.51
C SER A 863 -24.46 35.89 0.43
N TRP A 864 -25.07 34.82 -0.09
CA TRP A 864 -25.66 33.80 0.78
C TRP A 864 -24.58 33.08 1.59
N TRP A 865 -24.96 32.48 2.72
CA TRP A 865 -24.03 31.94 3.72
C TRP A 865 -23.17 30.78 3.19
N ASP A 866 -23.72 29.96 2.27
CA ASP A 866 -23.03 28.83 1.63
C ASP A 866 -21.65 29.20 1.04
N TYR A 867 -21.54 30.40 0.47
CA TYR A 867 -20.35 30.83 -0.29
C TYR A 867 -19.33 31.60 0.56
N GLY A 868 -19.64 31.89 1.83
CA GLY A 868 -18.82 32.80 2.65
C GLY A 868 -17.38 32.31 2.84
N TYR A 869 -17.17 31.00 3.04
CA TYR A 869 -15.82 30.44 3.17
C TYR A 869 -15.02 30.51 1.86
N GLN A 870 -15.64 30.18 0.74
CA GLN A 870 -14.99 30.26 -0.58
C GLN A 870 -14.60 31.71 -0.92
N LEU A 871 -15.49 32.68 -0.67
CA LEU A 871 -15.20 34.09 -0.86
C LEU A 871 -14.01 34.55 -0.01
N SER A 872 -14.02 34.23 1.29
CA SER A 872 -12.93 34.64 2.19
C SER A 872 -11.59 33.99 1.82
N ALA A 873 -11.59 32.76 1.30
CA ALA A 873 -10.37 32.03 0.97
C ALA A 873 -9.83 32.35 -0.44
N MET A 874 -10.71 32.47 -1.44
CA MET A 874 -10.35 32.67 -2.84
C MET A 874 -10.30 34.15 -3.24
N ALA A 875 -11.40 34.86 -3.01
CA ALA A 875 -11.50 36.29 -3.33
C ALA A 875 -10.70 37.14 -2.33
N ASN A 876 -10.47 36.62 -1.12
CA ASN A 876 -9.75 37.31 -0.04
C ASN A 876 -10.36 38.70 0.22
N ARG A 877 -11.68 38.73 0.44
CA ARG A 877 -12.49 39.91 0.74
C ARG A 877 -13.34 39.70 1.98
N THR A 878 -13.81 40.80 2.55
CA THR A 878 -14.60 40.79 3.78
C THR A 878 -16.01 40.31 3.49
N THR A 879 -16.47 39.30 4.22
CA THR A 879 -17.82 38.72 4.08
C THR A 879 -18.72 39.07 5.27
N LEU A 880 -20.02 39.26 5.00
CA LEU A 880 -21.01 39.59 6.02
C LEU A 880 -21.52 38.36 6.77
N VAL A 881 -21.70 37.24 6.06
CA VAL A 881 -22.16 35.96 6.60
C VAL A 881 -21.24 34.83 6.14
N ASP A 882 -21.14 33.76 6.92
CA ASP A 882 -20.35 32.57 6.59
C ASP A 882 -21.08 31.26 6.89
N ASN A 883 -20.43 30.15 6.53
CA ASN A 883 -20.97 28.79 6.67
C ASN A 883 -21.10 28.30 8.12
N ALA A 884 -20.54 28.98 9.12
CA ALA A 884 -20.65 28.54 10.51
C ALA A 884 -22.05 28.76 11.10
N THR A 885 -22.83 29.69 10.54
CA THR A 885 -24.22 29.97 10.94
C THR A 885 -24.44 30.22 12.43
N TRP A 886 -23.48 30.83 13.14
CA TRP A 886 -23.58 31.01 14.60
C TRP A 886 -24.52 32.15 15.04
N ASN A 887 -24.81 33.12 14.16
CA ASN A 887 -25.75 34.21 14.42
C ASN A 887 -26.89 34.21 13.39
N PHE A 888 -28.04 33.67 13.80
CA PHE A 888 -29.23 33.55 12.94
C PHE A 888 -29.87 34.90 12.59
N THR A 889 -29.79 35.89 13.48
CA THR A 889 -30.36 37.23 13.25
C THR A 889 -29.65 37.93 12.09
N HIS A 890 -28.32 37.80 12.04
CA HIS A 890 -27.52 38.40 10.97
C HIS A 890 -27.79 37.75 9.61
N ILE A 891 -27.91 36.41 9.58
CA ILE A 891 -28.30 35.67 8.37
C ILE A 891 -29.72 36.05 7.94
N SER A 892 -30.65 36.19 8.89
CA SER A 892 -32.00 36.65 8.61
C SER A 892 -32.01 38.05 7.98
N ARG A 893 -31.13 38.95 8.43
CA ARG A 893 -31.00 40.30 7.84
C ARG A 893 -30.50 40.26 6.39
N VAL A 894 -29.51 39.41 6.09
CA VAL A 894 -29.06 39.16 4.71
C VAL A 894 -30.19 38.56 3.87
N GLY A 895 -30.95 37.61 4.42
CA GLY A 895 -32.12 37.02 3.78
C GLY A 895 -33.21 38.04 3.47
N GLN A 896 -33.51 38.95 4.39
CA GLN A 896 -34.45 40.07 4.18
C GLN A 896 -33.98 40.97 3.04
N ALA A 897 -32.69 41.31 2.98
CA ALA A 897 -32.15 42.12 1.89
C ALA A 897 -32.22 41.40 0.53
N MET A 898 -32.05 40.08 0.47
CA MET A 898 -32.19 39.30 -0.77
C MET A 898 -33.65 39.03 -1.16
N ALA A 899 -34.59 39.16 -0.22
CA ALA A 899 -36.00 38.79 -0.40
C ALA A 899 -37.00 39.95 -0.34
N SER A 900 -36.51 41.19 -0.31
CA SER A 900 -37.36 42.39 -0.29
C SER A 900 -37.25 43.19 -1.58
N ASN A 901 -38.11 44.19 -1.72
CA ASN A 901 -38.02 45.13 -2.83
C ASN A 901 -36.72 45.95 -2.76
N GLU A 902 -36.29 46.51 -3.89
CA GLU A 902 -35.02 47.24 -3.99
C GLU A 902 -34.91 48.37 -2.97
N SER A 903 -36.01 49.08 -2.67
CA SER A 903 -36.01 50.17 -1.68
C SER A 903 -35.63 49.71 -0.28
N HIS A 904 -36.23 48.62 0.20
CA HIS A 904 -35.95 48.07 1.52
C HIS A 904 -34.61 47.33 1.55
N ALA A 905 -34.28 46.58 0.50
CA ALA A 905 -32.99 45.93 0.37
C ALA A 905 -31.84 46.95 0.39
N TYR A 906 -31.97 48.09 -0.31
CA TYR A 906 -30.96 49.14 -0.35
C TYR A 906 -30.74 49.82 1.01
N GLU A 907 -31.80 50.00 1.80
CA GLU A 907 -31.71 50.49 3.17
C GLU A 907 -30.86 49.56 4.04
N ILE A 908 -31.11 48.24 3.95
CA ILE A 908 -30.33 47.23 4.68
C ILE A 908 -28.87 47.18 4.21
N LEU A 909 -28.64 47.25 2.89
CA LEU A 909 -27.29 47.26 2.31
C LEU A 909 -26.49 48.48 2.77
N ARG A 910 -27.13 49.65 2.88
CA ARG A 910 -26.52 50.86 3.44
C ARG A 910 -26.23 50.74 4.93
N GLU A 911 -27.14 50.15 5.70
CA GLU A 911 -26.95 49.92 7.14
C GLU A 911 -25.75 49.00 7.43
N LEU A 912 -25.54 47.98 6.60
CA LEU A 912 -24.45 47.02 6.73
C LEU A 912 -23.18 47.41 5.96
N ASP A 913 -23.15 48.62 5.37
CA ASP A 913 -22.08 49.14 4.52
C ASP A 913 -21.59 48.14 3.45
N VAL A 914 -22.50 47.59 2.64
CA VAL A 914 -22.15 46.64 1.58
C VAL A 914 -21.69 47.36 0.31
N ASP A 915 -20.55 46.96 -0.26
CA ASP A 915 -20.04 47.49 -1.52
C ASP A 915 -20.47 46.65 -2.73
N TYR A 916 -20.42 45.33 -2.60
CA TYR A 916 -20.71 44.38 -3.68
C TYR A 916 -21.69 43.31 -3.21
N VAL A 917 -22.61 42.91 -4.11
CA VAL A 917 -23.51 41.77 -3.89
C VAL A 917 -23.18 40.70 -4.91
N LEU A 918 -22.86 39.49 -4.45
CA LEU A 918 -22.58 38.33 -5.30
C LEU A 918 -23.77 37.36 -5.29
N VAL A 919 -24.30 37.11 -6.48
CA VAL A 919 -25.42 36.18 -6.72
C VAL A 919 -25.01 35.19 -7.79
N ILE A 920 -25.22 33.90 -7.54
CA ILE A 920 -24.94 32.84 -8.50
C ILE A 920 -26.21 32.52 -9.28
N PHE A 921 -26.14 32.62 -10.61
CA PHE A 921 -27.25 32.38 -11.52
C PHE A 921 -26.90 31.25 -12.48
N GLY A 922 -27.64 30.14 -12.38
CA GLY A 922 -27.41 28.90 -13.14
C GLY A 922 -28.32 28.69 -14.35
N GLY A 923 -29.21 29.65 -14.65
CA GLY A 923 -30.31 29.45 -15.60
C GLY A 923 -29.87 29.18 -17.05
N LEU A 924 -28.71 29.69 -17.47
CA LEU A 924 -28.21 29.48 -18.84
C LEU A 924 -27.71 28.04 -19.07
N ILE A 925 -27.04 27.46 -18.09
CA ILE A 925 -26.41 26.14 -18.19
C ILE A 925 -27.27 25.01 -17.59
N GLY A 926 -28.41 25.35 -16.98
CA GLY A 926 -29.26 24.40 -16.27
C GLY A 926 -28.63 23.90 -14.96
N TYR A 927 -27.82 24.74 -14.30
CA TYR A 927 -27.27 24.40 -12.99
C TYR A 927 -28.37 24.54 -11.95
N PHE A 928 -28.77 23.42 -11.32
CA PHE A 928 -29.92 23.36 -10.41
C PHE A 928 -29.71 24.08 -9.07
N PHE A 929 -28.46 24.30 -8.64
CA PHE A 929 -28.12 24.91 -7.35
C PHE A 929 -27.80 26.41 -7.51
N PHE A 930 -28.79 27.23 -7.81
CA PHE A 930 -28.59 28.68 -8.00
C PHE A 930 -29.56 29.51 -7.16
N ASN A 931 -29.18 30.77 -6.91
CA ASN A 931 -29.94 31.69 -6.07
C ASN A 931 -31.13 32.25 -6.87
N LEU A 932 -32.23 31.50 -6.94
CA LEU A 932 -33.49 31.96 -7.51
C LEU A 932 -34.61 31.71 -6.52
N MET A 933 -35.24 32.78 -6.06
CA MET A 933 -36.55 32.68 -5.40
C MET A 933 -37.61 32.67 -6.49
N ILE A 934 -38.23 31.51 -6.69
CA ILE A 934 -39.43 31.41 -7.51
C ILE A 934 -40.58 31.83 -6.60
N GLU A 935 -41.23 32.96 -6.88
CA GLU A 935 -42.58 33.21 -6.36
C GLU A 935 -43.48 32.08 -6.86
N SER A 936 -43.87 31.19 -5.95
CA SER A 936 -44.95 30.22 -6.17
C SER A 936 -46.28 30.80 -5.74
#